data_AF-A0A918USK9-F1
#
_entry.id   AF-A0A918USK9-F1
#
_cell.length_a   1.000
_cell.length_b   1.000
_cell.length_c   1.000
_cell.angle_alpha   90.00
_cell.angle_beta   90.00
_cell.angle_gamma   90.00
#
_symmetry.space_group_name_H-M   'P 1'
#
loop_
_entity.id
_entity.type
_entity.pdbx_description
1 polymer ?
#
loop_
_entity_poly.entity_id
_entity_poly.type
_entity_poly.pdbx_seq_one_letter_code
_entity_poly.pdbx_strand_id
1 'polypeptide(L)'
;MLMKKLFTIIAFFVVSITLAQTVTVRGTVTNAETGEPLIGANILIKGTSNGTITDLNGIYSLNAEKSSTLVFSFIGFGSKEEIVGNRSIIDVNLSGSELDEVIVVGYGTQKKKNLTGAVGTLNTEDIGSQSVTSAASVLQGRVSGVQLIQGSAQPGNDNPTIQIRGVGTVRSSIDGQNNDSAPLVLVDGVQSTLNDVHPNDIESFSVLKDASSAAIYGARAANGVILVTTKRGKSGKPKVSLNSYIAFQSATATPSVLSPYNFALLKNEAQTNIGNTESYTQSELDLFKNGGNPLYNNGPSFFDEGYRKGAPLQNHYFSVTGGTEYVKYMFSAGFQDQEGIVIETDSKRYNFRSNVDVKVSEKFRTGLNISGSFTNSNEPNYSNFGVTQLVRDMIRHAPLNPYRYENGYISMGNVELSGRTSTAIHPIGLAKYGGNDNTKYYRATPNLYMELEPIKDLIFKANGSVYVEDRKQSFFRSKMTVSDGKNVFTANGLGEYRETDFLNTTSTFELTARYNKTFGKSNFGGLAGYTSQAYRQDFLSAANEGYNNDLLTELDVASLNPSVGGNASEWALQSYFGRVNYDYDGKYLAEFNIRYDGSSRFGENNQYGTFPSFSLGWNMAKEAFMANLTKVNEMKIRASWGQLGNQNIGNYSSIATVNLDQPYVFGNSLVAGAASRALANPNVKWETTETTDIGLDMTIFDYKLSFTADYYNRKSKNVLLSPPVVATLGNLSPPVQNQGEIQNQGYEFSLNYYGNIGSEFRYSLSGNWSHNDNKVLKLDSEFLSANKVLTKEGYPINSFYGHVITGIFQSDIEAQDAESFGLQPGATLVSAGDYIYEDRDGNGIVNADDRAIIGDPNIRNTYGMTLTADYKGFNFRMMFQGVLGRDVENGVFGTDGMRGYSNLTNLYLDRWTPENPDTDVPRVATNYKYNTSLFVGPALSSAILNASYLRMKHIELGYTFPVELTERLGFSNLRVYVAGQNLLTFTKFVDGFDPEDASTFNNVNDSYPQAKTVSMGVNISF
;
A
#
# COMPACT_ATOMS: atom_id res chain seq x y z
N MET A 1 59.19 24.06 -30.91
CA MET A 1 58.05 24.53 -31.74
C MET A 1 57.90 23.81 -33.09
N LEU A 2 58.84 22.94 -33.51
CA LEU A 2 58.72 22.14 -34.74
C LEU A 2 58.00 20.78 -34.58
N MET A 3 58.02 20.15 -33.40
CA MET A 3 57.34 18.84 -33.19
C MET A 3 55.82 18.91 -33.09
N LYS A 4 55.24 20.09 -32.74
CA LYS A 4 53.78 20.28 -32.72
C LYS A 4 53.19 20.47 -34.12
N LYS A 5 53.96 20.90 -35.13
CA LYS A 5 53.49 21.05 -36.51
C LYS A 5 53.57 19.75 -37.32
N LEU A 6 54.47 18.82 -36.96
CA LEU A 6 54.58 17.52 -37.62
C LEU A 6 53.46 16.54 -37.19
N PHE A 7 53.03 16.60 -35.93
CA PHE A 7 51.94 15.76 -35.44
C PHE A 7 50.56 16.18 -36.00
N THR A 8 50.36 17.48 -36.28
CA THR A 8 49.14 17.98 -36.93
C THR A 8 49.09 17.65 -38.43
N ILE A 9 50.23 17.52 -39.10
CA ILE A 9 50.29 17.15 -40.53
C ILE A 9 50.15 15.63 -40.73
N ILE A 10 50.64 14.80 -39.79
CA ILE A 10 50.40 13.35 -39.81
C ILE A 10 48.96 13.00 -39.40
N ALA A 11 48.34 13.78 -38.50
CA ALA A 11 46.93 13.65 -38.16
C ALA A 11 45.97 14.08 -39.29
N PHE A 12 46.43 14.92 -40.23
CA PHE A 12 45.63 15.33 -41.39
C PHE A 12 45.76 14.39 -42.61
N PHE A 13 46.74 13.48 -42.64
CA PHE A 13 46.96 12.56 -43.76
C PHE A 13 46.44 11.12 -43.55
N VAL A 14 45.97 10.78 -42.35
CA VAL A 14 45.34 9.46 -42.08
C VAL A 14 43.81 9.50 -42.18
N VAL A 15 43.22 10.67 -42.47
CA VAL A 15 41.76 10.87 -42.61
C VAL A 15 41.31 10.94 -44.08
N SER A 16 42.07 10.37 -45.03
CA SER A 16 41.60 10.28 -46.42
C SER A 16 42.18 9.08 -47.16
N ILE A 17 41.42 7.98 -47.11
CA ILE A 17 41.00 7.10 -48.23
C ILE A 17 40.76 5.70 -47.62
N THR A 18 39.64 5.58 -46.91
CA THR A 18 38.79 4.39 -47.05
C THR A 18 37.50 4.89 -47.66
N LEU A 19 37.46 4.93 -49.00
CA LEU A 19 36.19 4.82 -49.68
C LEU A 19 35.67 3.40 -49.39
N ALA A 20 34.99 3.25 -48.26
CA ALA A 20 34.08 2.13 -48.08
C ALA A 20 33.06 2.25 -49.20
N GLN A 21 33.02 1.26 -50.09
CA GLN A 21 32.00 1.21 -51.14
C GLN A 21 30.65 1.03 -50.45
N THR A 22 29.97 2.15 -50.19
CA THR A 22 28.56 2.15 -49.80
C THR A 22 27.76 1.63 -50.98
N VAL A 23 27.01 0.57 -50.78
CA VAL A 23 26.07 0.04 -51.76
C VAL A 23 24.68 0.50 -51.33
N THR A 24 23.90 1.03 -52.27
CA THR A 24 22.47 1.26 -52.04
C THR A 24 21.78 -0.10 -52.04
N VAL A 25 21.38 -0.56 -50.86
CA VAL A 25 20.61 -1.78 -50.67
C VAL A 25 19.14 -1.41 -50.74
N ARG A 26 18.40 -2.10 -51.60
CA ARG A 26 16.94 -1.98 -51.73
C ARG A 26 16.27 -3.31 -51.43
N GLY A 27 14.99 -3.29 -51.14
CA GLY A 27 14.23 -4.52 -50.97
C GLY A 27 12.86 -4.27 -50.42
N THR A 28 12.13 -5.35 -50.19
CA THR A 28 10.77 -5.33 -49.69
C THR A 28 10.72 -6.08 -48.36
N VAL A 29 10.00 -5.53 -47.38
CA VAL A 29 9.73 -6.21 -46.12
C VAL A 29 8.27 -6.65 -46.11
N THR A 30 8.03 -7.95 -45.97
CA THR A 30 6.71 -8.58 -46.07
C THR A 30 6.42 -9.45 -44.87
N ASN A 31 5.15 -9.61 -44.53
CA ASN A 31 4.70 -10.54 -43.51
C ASN A 31 4.92 -11.98 -44.03
N ALA A 32 5.64 -12.80 -43.27
CA ALA A 32 5.92 -14.18 -43.65
C ALA A 32 4.67 -15.08 -43.74
N GLU A 33 3.59 -14.73 -43.03
CA GLU A 33 2.35 -15.51 -42.96
C GLU A 33 1.29 -15.05 -43.96
N THR A 34 1.11 -13.74 -44.13
CA THR A 34 0.08 -13.17 -45.02
C THR A 34 0.62 -12.76 -46.39
N GLY A 35 1.94 -12.62 -46.54
CA GLY A 35 2.57 -12.09 -47.76
C GLY A 35 2.35 -10.59 -47.99
N GLU A 36 1.67 -9.90 -47.07
CA GLU A 36 1.37 -8.48 -47.20
C GLU A 36 2.61 -7.61 -46.93
N PRO A 37 2.78 -6.48 -47.63
CA PRO A 37 3.88 -5.55 -47.39
C PRO A 37 3.76 -4.91 -45.99
N LEU A 38 4.86 -4.91 -45.24
CA LEU A 38 4.93 -4.30 -43.92
C LEU A 38 5.31 -2.83 -44.07
N ILE A 39 4.32 -1.95 -43.94
CA ILE A 39 4.45 -0.50 -44.05
C ILE A 39 5.06 0.07 -42.75
N GLY A 40 6.18 0.78 -42.84
CA GLY A 40 6.88 1.36 -41.69
C GLY A 40 7.76 0.39 -40.89
N ALA A 41 8.17 -0.75 -41.48
CA ALA A 41 9.22 -1.61 -40.95
C ALA A 41 10.53 -0.83 -40.86
N ASN A 42 11.24 -0.96 -39.73
CA ASN A 42 12.47 -0.24 -39.44
C ASN A 42 13.69 -1.08 -39.83
N ILE A 43 14.61 -0.50 -40.59
CA ILE A 43 15.83 -1.13 -41.09
C ILE A 43 17.01 -0.30 -40.62
N LEU A 44 17.83 -0.86 -39.72
CA LEU A 44 18.99 -0.19 -39.12
C LEU A 44 20.29 -0.91 -39.46
N ILE A 45 21.35 -0.17 -39.74
CA ILE A 45 22.70 -0.74 -39.78
C ILE A 45 23.14 -1.03 -38.34
N LYS A 46 23.37 -2.31 -38.02
CA LYS A 46 23.71 -2.81 -36.68
C LYS A 46 24.91 -2.05 -36.11
N GLY A 47 24.72 -1.45 -34.93
CA GLY A 47 25.74 -0.67 -34.23
C GLY A 47 25.81 0.81 -34.62
N THR A 48 24.93 1.30 -35.49
CA THR A 48 24.81 2.71 -35.88
C THR A 48 23.36 3.19 -35.79
N SER A 49 23.14 4.51 -35.87
CA SER A 49 21.81 5.12 -36.01
C SER A 49 21.36 5.27 -37.47
N ASN A 50 22.17 4.83 -38.43
CA ASN A 50 21.90 5.00 -39.85
C ASN A 50 20.92 3.91 -40.31
N GLY A 51 19.72 4.33 -40.71
CA GLY A 51 18.60 3.43 -41.03
C GLY A 51 17.53 4.10 -41.89
N THR A 52 16.54 3.33 -42.31
CA THR A 52 15.36 3.78 -43.08
C THR A 52 14.13 3.01 -42.63
N ILE A 53 12.95 3.49 -43.00
CA ILE A 53 11.70 2.76 -42.89
C ILE A 53 11.18 2.34 -44.26
N THR A 54 10.30 1.34 -44.31
CA THR A 54 9.59 0.95 -45.55
C THR A 54 8.43 1.89 -45.88
N ASP A 55 8.14 2.02 -47.18
CA ASP A 55 7.01 2.77 -47.71
C ASP A 55 5.69 1.98 -47.73
N LEU A 56 4.66 2.52 -48.39
CA LEU A 56 3.32 1.93 -48.51
C LEU A 56 3.29 0.57 -49.23
N ASN A 57 4.31 0.24 -50.02
CA ASN A 57 4.45 -1.03 -50.71
C ASN A 57 5.45 -1.95 -49.99
N GLY A 58 5.88 -1.60 -48.77
CA GLY A 58 6.87 -2.36 -48.01
C GLY A 58 8.30 -2.19 -48.54
N ILE A 59 8.56 -1.24 -49.43
CA ILE A 59 9.85 -1.07 -50.09
C ILE A 59 10.74 -0.15 -49.26
N TYR A 60 12.03 -0.49 -49.14
CA TYR A 60 13.04 0.35 -48.51
C TYR A 60 14.27 0.55 -49.42
N SER A 61 15.04 1.61 -49.12
CA SER A 61 16.33 1.89 -49.76
C SER A 61 17.28 2.52 -48.73
N LEU A 62 18.43 1.88 -48.49
CA LEU A 62 19.40 2.30 -47.49
C LEU A 62 20.83 2.19 -48.03
N ASN A 63 21.65 3.22 -47.80
CA ASN A 63 23.08 3.16 -48.12
C ASN A 63 23.83 2.51 -46.96
N ALA A 64 24.40 1.33 -47.20
CA ALA A 64 25.14 0.55 -46.21
C ALA A 64 26.48 0.06 -46.76
N GLU A 65 27.45 -0.20 -45.90
CA GLU A 65 28.73 -0.79 -46.31
C GLU A 65 28.56 -2.30 -46.54
N LYS A 66 29.38 -2.89 -47.42
CA LYS A 66 29.33 -4.34 -47.70
C LYS A 66 29.53 -5.23 -46.47
N SER A 67 30.26 -4.74 -45.47
CA SER A 67 30.50 -5.41 -44.19
C SER A 67 29.41 -5.16 -43.14
N SER A 68 28.42 -4.32 -43.42
CA SER A 68 27.34 -4.00 -42.49
C SER A 68 26.33 -5.14 -42.37
N THR A 69 25.73 -5.28 -41.18
CA THR A 69 24.54 -6.12 -40.96
C THR A 69 23.33 -5.20 -40.83
N LEU A 70 22.28 -5.47 -41.59
CA LEU A 70 21.00 -4.78 -41.47
C LEU A 70 20.10 -5.51 -40.47
N VAL A 71 19.49 -4.77 -39.57
CA VAL A 71 18.51 -5.26 -38.59
C VAL A 71 17.14 -4.78 -39.03
N PHE A 72 16.27 -5.71 -39.39
CA PHE A 72 14.88 -5.48 -39.75
C PHE A 72 14.01 -5.71 -38.54
N SER A 73 13.15 -4.76 -38.21
CA SER A 73 12.23 -4.86 -37.08
C SER A 73 10.90 -4.20 -37.40
N PHE A 74 9.82 -4.78 -36.91
CA PHE A 74 8.48 -4.20 -37.01
C PHE A 74 7.68 -4.60 -35.77
N ILE A 75 6.79 -3.72 -35.30
CA ILE A 75 6.03 -3.95 -34.07
C ILE A 75 5.11 -5.16 -34.26
N GLY A 76 5.17 -6.13 -33.33
CA GLY A 76 4.47 -7.42 -33.43
C GLY A 76 5.23 -8.52 -34.19
N PHE A 77 6.45 -8.23 -34.68
CA PHE A 77 7.27 -9.15 -35.46
C PHE A 77 8.65 -9.34 -34.83
N GLY A 78 9.24 -10.53 -35.03
CA GLY A 78 10.60 -10.81 -34.58
C GLY A 78 11.61 -9.99 -35.38
N SER A 79 12.67 -9.48 -34.73
CA SER A 79 13.74 -8.82 -35.47
C SER A 79 14.55 -9.83 -36.28
N LYS A 80 14.92 -9.49 -37.52
CA LYS A 80 15.75 -10.34 -38.39
C LYS A 80 17.01 -9.60 -38.82
N GLU A 81 18.14 -10.27 -38.77
CA GLU A 81 19.43 -9.69 -39.17
C GLU A 81 19.91 -10.30 -40.50
N GLU A 82 20.35 -9.46 -41.44
CA GLU A 82 20.89 -9.87 -42.74
C GLU A 82 22.20 -9.13 -43.04
N ILE A 83 23.24 -9.87 -43.43
CA ILE A 83 24.53 -9.28 -43.82
C ILE A 83 24.41 -8.70 -45.24
N VAL A 84 24.84 -7.45 -45.47
CA VAL A 84 24.74 -6.79 -46.77
C VAL A 84 25.55 -7.54 -47.84
N GLY A 85 26.84 -7.80 -47.59
CA GLY A 85 27.72 -8.50 -48.53
C GLY A 85 27.81 -7.79 -49.89
N ASN A 86 27.71 -8.56 -50.99
CA ASN A 86 27.63 -8.01 -52.35
C ASN A 86 26.18 -7.87 -52.88
N ARG A 87 25.17 -7.97 -52.02
CA ARG A 87 23.74 -7.93 -52.41
C ARG A 87 23.27 -6.48 -52.52
N SER A 88 22.69 -6.11 -53.67
CA SER A 88 22.00 -4.83 -53.88
C SER A 88 20.48 -4.92 -53.62
N ILE A 89 19.93 -6.14 -53.59
CA ILE A 89 18.54 -6.42 -53.26
C ILE A 89 18.49 -7.42 -52.10
N ILE A 90 17.77 -7.07 -51.03
CA ILE A 90 17.53 -7.95 -49.87
C ILE A 90 16.06 -7.86 -49.47
N ASP A 91 15.26 -8.82 -49.94
CA ASP A 91 13.87 -8.96 -49.52
C ASP A 91 13.80 -9.76 -48.20
N VAL A 92 12.98 -9.30 -47.26
CA VAL A 92 12.92 -9.84 -45.91
C VAL A 92 11.49 -10.15 -45.52
N ASN A 93 11.22 -11.44 -45.32
CA ASN A 93 10.02 -11.87 -44.63
C ASN A 93 10.25 -11.80 -43.13
N LEU A 94 9.47 -10.95 -42.45
CA LEU A 94 9.37 -10.94 -40.99
C LEU A 94 8.20 -11.85 -40.61
N SER A 95 8.48 -12.86 -39.79
CA SER A 95 7.44 -13.67 -39.15
C SER A 95 6.94 -12.96 -37.91
N GLY A 96 5.63 -13.03 -37.67
CA GLY A 96 5.06 -12.57 -36.40
C GLY A 96 5.81 -13.24 -35.27
N SER A 97 6.44 -12.46 -34.39
CA SER A 97 6.90 -13.04 -33.14
C SER A 97 5.69 -12.95 -32.23
N GLU A 98 5.09 -14.09 -31.89
CA GLU A 98 4.46 -14.20 -30.58
C GLU A 98 5.54 -13.76 -29.58
N LEU A 99 5.47 -12.53 -29.10
CA LEU A 99 6.28 -12.09 -27.97
C LEU A 99 5.76 -12.93 -26.80
N ASP A 100 6.44 -14.06 -26.56
CA ASP A 100 6.17 -14.88 -25.41
C ASP A 100 6.50 -14.06 -24.17
N GLU A 101 5.51 -13.35 -23.63
CA GLU A 101 5.64 -12.65 -22.36
C GLU A 101 5.99 -13.71 -21.31
N VAL A 102 7.18 -13.58 -20.73
CA VAL A 102 7.69 -14.51 -19.73
C VAL A 102 7.46 -13.88 -18.36
N ILE A 103 6.72 -14.59 -17.51
CA ILE A 103 6.35 -14.16 -16.16
C ILE A 103 7.11 -15.00 -15.15
N VAL A 104 7.59 -14.37 -14.08
CA VAL A 104 8.21 -15.05 -12.95
C VAL A 104 7.09 -15.63 -12.07
N VAL A 105 7.09 -16.95 -11.88
CA VAL A 105 6.09 -17.65 -11.06
C VAL A 105 6.80 -18.69 -10.19
N GLY A 106 6.90 -18.43 -8.88
CA GLY A 106 7.64 -19.33 -8.01
C GLY A 106 9.15 -19.24 -8.27
N TYR A 107 9.80 -20.41 -8.29
CA TYR A 107 11.23 -20.58 -8.56
C TYR A 107 11.59 -20.67 -10.06
N GLY A 108 10.71 -20.17 -10.93
CA GLY A 108 10.89 -20.29 -12.37
C GLY A 108 10.17 -19.20 -13.16
N THR A 109 10.35 -19.27 -14.47
CA THR A 109 9.71 -18.37 -15.43
C THR A 109 8.83 -19.18 -16.36
N GLN A 110 7.60 -18.72 -16.61
CA GLN A 110 6.66 -19.37 -17.50
C GLN A 110 6.15 -18.39 -18.56
N LYS A 111 5.82 -18.91 -19.75
CA LYS A 111 5.13 -18.11 -20.77
C LYS A 111 3.72 -17.81 -20.26
N LYS A 112 3.26 -16.56 -20.38
CA LYS A 112 1.93 -16.13 -19.95
C LYS A 112 0.81 -17.00 -20.51
N LYS A 113 0.89 -17.34 -21.80
CA LYS A 113 -0.08 -18.22 -22.46
C LYS A 113 -0.13 -19.64 -21.87
N ASN A 114 0.96 -20.10 -21.24
CA ASN A 114 1.04 -21.41 -20.59
C ASN A 114 0.59 -21.39 -19.11
N LEU A 115 0.24 -20.23 -18.55
CA LEU A 115 -0.25 -20.14 -17.18
C LEU A 115 -1.66 -20.71 -17.06
N THR A 116 -1.86 -21.55 -16.05
CA THR A 116 -3.14 -22.17 -15.68
C THR A 116 -3.77 -21.54 -14.43
N GLY A 117 -2.99 -20.80 -13.63
CA GLY A 117 -3.48 -20.09 -12.45
C GLY A 117 -3.71 -18.59 -12.67
N ALA A 118 -4.43 -17.96 -11.75
CA ALA A 118 -4.74 -16.53 -11.77
C ALA A 118 -3.53 -15.68 -11.32
N VAL A 119 -2.81 -15.10 -12.29
CA VAL A 119 -1.65 -14.23 -12.05
C VAL A 119 -1.87 -12.87 -12.70
N GLY A 120 -1.86 -11.81 -11.89
CA GLY A 120 -1.86 -10.44 -12.37
C GLY A 120 -0.43 -9.94 -12.58
N THR A 121 -0.12 -9.36 -13.74
CA THR A 121 1.22 -8.81 -14.02
C THR A 121 1.17 -7.33 -14.33
N LEU A 122 2.26 -6.64 -13.98
CA LEU A 122 2.48 -5.23 -14.31
C LEU A 122 3.95 -5.06 -14.70
N ASN A 123 4.23 -4.65 -15.94
CA ASN A 123 5.59 -4.54 -16.47
C ASN A 123 6.09 -3.09 -16.44
N THR A 124 7.39 -2.86 -16.63
CA THR A 124 8.03 -1.52 -16.63
C THR A 124 7.31 -0.49 -17.51
N GLU A 125 6.78 -0.90 -18.66
CA GLU A 125 6.05 -0.05 -19.61
C GLU A 125 4.72 0.46 -19.02
N ASP A 126 4.04 -0.38 -18.25
CA ASP A 126 2.82 -0.05 -17.54
C ASP A 126 3.11 0.75 -16.28
N ILE A 127 4.26 0.54 -15.62
CA ILE A 127 4.69 1.25 -14.41
C ILE A 127 5.02 2.71 -14.75
N GLY A 128 5.86 2.93 -15.78
CA GLY A 128 6.33 4.24 -16.19
C GLY A 128 7.24 4.93 -15.15
N SER A 129 7.81 6.08 -15.50
CA SER A 129 8.59 6.92 -14.58
C SER A 129 7.65 7.84 -13.78
N GLN A 130 6.89 7.28 -12.85
CA GLN A 130 5.92 8.06 -12.07
C GLN A 130 6.55 8.68 -10.83
N SER A 131 6.11 9.88 -10.47
CA SER A 131 6.49 10.56 -9.23
C SER A 131 5.79 9.94 -8.00
N VAL A 132 5.97 8.66 -7.74
CA VAL A 132 5.41 7.97 -6.56
C VAL A 132 6.46 7.84 -5.46
N THR A 133 6.06 7.99 -4.20
CA THR A 133 6.91 7.83 -3.01
C THR A 133 7.07 6.38 -2.57
N SER A 134 6.13 5.50 -2.97
CA SER A 134 6.13 4.08 -2.61
C SER A 134 5.96 3.18 -3.83
N ALA A 135 6.58 1.99 -3.78
CA ALA A 135 6.39 0.95 -4.80
C ALA A 135 4.98 0.35 -4.76
N ALA A 136 4.34 0.32 -3.59
CA ALA A 136 3.00 -0.22 -3.41
C ALA A 136 1.94 0.60 -4.17
N SER A 137 2.06 1.93 -4.18
CA SER A 137 1.15 2.82 -4.90
C SER A 137 1.09 2.54 -6.42
N VAL A 138 2.11 1.89 -6.99
CA VAL A 138 2.15 1.49 -8.41
C VAL A 138 1.09 0.41 -8.73
N LEU A 139 0.78 -0.47 -7.78
CA LEU A 139 -0.20 -1.55 -7.95
C LEU A 139 -1.64 -1.06 -7.84
N GLN A 140 -1.87 0.09 -7.19
CA GLN A 140 -3.20 0.59 -6.87
C GLN A 140 -4.05 0.71 -8.14
N GLY A 141 -5.22 0.06 -8.19
CA GLY A 141 -6.15 0.14 -9.31
C GLY A 141 -5.66 -0.40 -10.66
N ARG A 142 -4.52 -1.10 -10.73
CA ARG A 142 -3.99 -1.67 -11.99
C ARG A 142 -4.16 -3.17 -12.10
N VAL A 143 -4.20 -3.87 -10.97
CA VAL A 143 -4.35 -5.32 -10.92
C VAL A 143 -5.72 -5.66 -10.34
N SER A 144 -6.52 -6.42 -11.10
CA SER A 144 -7.82 -6.89 -10.63
C SER A 144 -7.65 -7.84 -9.44
N GLY A 145 -8.59 -7.80 -8.50
CA GLY A 145 -8.55 -8.60 -7.27
C GLY A 145 -7.59 -8.08 -6.20
N VAL A 146 -6.86 -6.98 -6.45
CA VAL A 146 -5.95 -6.37 -5.48
C VAL A 146 -6.54 -5.07 -4.97
N GLN A 147 -6.80 -5.02 -3.67
CA GLN A 147 -7.30 -3.85 -2.97
C GLN A 147 -6.14 -3.16 -2.28
N LEU A 148 -5.97 -1.86 -2.55
CA LEU A 148 -4.98 -1.01 -1.90
C LEU A 148 -5.69 0.19 -1.30
N ILE A 149 -5.60 0.35 0.02
CA ILE A 149 -6.13 1.49 0.75
C ILE A 149 -4.95 2.23 1.36
N GLN A 150 -4.68 3.44 0.86
CA GLN A 150 -3.72 4.34 1.48
C GLN A 150 -4.44 5.13 2.57
N GLY A 151 -4.22 4.74 3.83
CA GLY A 151 -4.91 5.36 4.97
C GLY A 151 -4.40 6.73 5.38
N SER A 152 -3.15 7.04 5.04
CA SER A 152 -2.46 8.26 5.43
C SER A 152 -1.42 8.64 4.38
N ALA A 153 -1.14 9.94 4.24
CA ALA A 153 0.02 10.46 3.52
C ALA A 153 1.12 10.99 4.44
N GLN A 154 1.18 10.52 5.68
CA GLN A 154 2.22 10.86 6.65
C GLN A 154 3.59 10.41 6.11
N PRO A 155 4.59 11.30 6.01
CA PRO A 155 5.93 10.93 5.56
C PRO A 155 6.51 9.76 6.35
N GLY A 156 7.01 8.74 5.64
CA GLY A 156 7.57 7.53 6.24
C GLY A 156 6.54 6.55 6.82
N ASN A 157 5.25 6.90 6.83
CA ASN A 157 4.13 6.05 7.23
C ASN A 157 2.96 6.14 6.21
N ASP A 158 3.28 6.28 4.93
CA ASP A 158 2.34 6.45 3.82
C ASP A 158 1.98 5.13 3.11
N ASN A 159 2.25 4.00 3.76
CA ASN A 159 2.13 2.68 3.17
C ASN A 159 0.67 2.23 3.04
N PRO A 160 0.23 1.80 1.84
CA PRO A 160 -1.12 1.29 1.70
C PRO A 160 -1.23 -0.10 2.33
N THR A 161 -2.39 -0.38 2.91
CA THR A 161 -2.79 -1.75 3.24
C THR A 161 -3.13 -2.47 1.94
N ILE A 162 -2.51 -3.63 1.71
CA ILE A 162 -2.71 -4.44 0.51
C ILE A 162 -3.46 -5.70 0.88
N GLN A 163 -4.52 -6.00 0.13
CA GLN A 163 -5.29 -7.24 0.27
C GLN A 163 -5.53 -7.83 -1.12
N ILE A 164 -5.47 -9.17 -1.22
CA ILE A 164 -5.77 -9.91 -2.44
C ILE A 164 -7.01 -10.74 -2.20
N ARG A 165 -8.07 -10.50 -2.98
CA ARG A 165 -9.38 -11.20 -2.89
C ARG A 165 -10.03 -11.10 -1.50
N GLY A 166 -9.94 -9.90 -0.91
CA GLY A 166 -10.58 -9.55 0.37
C GLY A 166 -9.90 -10.15 1.60
N VAL A 167 -10.52 -9.93 2.76
CA VAL A 167 -10.03 -10.36 4.09
C VAL A 167 -10.35 -11.83 4.33
N GLY A 168 -9.33 -12.66 4.48
CA GLY A 168 -9.48 -14.12 4.63
C GLY A 168 -9.46 -14.65 6.06
N THR A 169 -9.09 -13.85 7.05
CA THR A 169 -8.96 -14.27 8.46
C THR A 169 -9.44 -13.16 9.39
N VAL A 170 -9.89 -13.51 10.60
CA VAL A 170 -10.37 -12.50 11.55
C VAL A 170 -9.22 -11.75 12.17
N ARG A 171 -9.33 -10.42 12.14
CA ARG A 171 -8.42 -9.52 12.85
C ARG A 171 -8.66 -9.71 14.35
N SER A 172 -7.69 -10.27 15.08
CA SER A 172 -7.78 -10.43 16.53
C SER A 172 -7.71 -9.09 17.29
N SER A 173 -7.22 -8.01 16.65
CA SER A 173 -7.12 -6.69 17.24
C SER A 173 -7.70 -5.56 16.36
N ILE A 174 -8.46 -4.66 16.99
CA ILE A 174 -8.94 -3.39 16.39
C ILE A 174 -7.81 -2.37 16.28
N ASP A 175 -6.72 -2.57 17.03
CA ASP A 175 -5.58 -1.65 17.12
C ASP A 175 -4.78 -1.47 15.82
N GLY A 176 -5.13 -2.18 14.75
CA GLY A 176 -4.50 -2.01 13.45
C GLY A 176 -3.06 -2.53 13.37
N GLN A 177 -2.52 -3.12 14.44
CA GLN A 177 -1.11 -3.51 14.53
C GLN A 177 -0.83 -4.88 13.89
N ASN A 178 -1.83 -5.77 13.83
CA ASN A 178 -1.69 -7.09 13.22
C ASN A 178 -2.42 -7.15 11.87
N ASN A 179 -1.64 -7.22 10.79
CA ASN A 179 -2.14 -7.35 9.42
C ASN A 179 -2.13 -8.82 8.99
N ASP A 180 -2.87 -9.68 9.70
CA ASP A 180 -2.90 -11.14 9.49
C ASP A 180 -3.39 -11.55 8.09
N SER A 181 -3.97 -10.60 7.34
CA SER A 181 -4.43 -10.74 5.96
C SER A 181 -3.49 -10.12 4.89
N ALA A 182 -2.32 -9.60 5.27
CA ALA A 182 -1.37 -9.05 4.31
C ALA A 182 -0.78 -10.15 3.40
N PRO A 183 -0.55 -9.87 2.11
CA PRO A 183 0.10 -10.81 1.20
C PRO A 183 1.60 -10.96 1.51
N LEU A 184 2.17 -12.09 1.13
CA LEU A 184 3.63 -12.28 1.17
C LEU A 184 4.29 -11.46 0.06
N VAL A 185 5.22 -10.58 0.41
CA VAL A 185 6.02 -9.81 -0.56
C VAL A 185 7.40 -10.45 -0.71
N LEU A 186 7.79 -10.75 -1.95
CA LEU A 186 9.09 -11.30 -2.30
C LEU A 186 9.79 -10.38 -3.31
N VAL A 187 11.01 -9.96 -3.01
CA VAL A 187 11.86 -9.17 -3.91
C VAL A 187 13.01 -10.07 -4.36
N ASP A 188 13.07 -10.38 -5.66
CA ASP A 188 14.05 -11.32 -6.22
C ASP A 188 14.11 -12.68 -5.49
N GLY A 189 12.95 -13.15 -5.01
CA GLY A 189 12.80 -14.41 -4.28
C GLY A 189 13.04 -14.33 -2.78
N VAL A 190 13.45 -13.18 -2.24
CA VAL A 190 13.67 -12.98 -0.80
C VAL A 190 12.50 -12.24 -0.18
N GLN A 191 12.03 -12.70 0.98
CA GLN A 191 11.00 -11.98 1.73
C GLN A 191 11.50 -10.58 2.14
N SER A 192 10.70 -9.57 1.82
CA SER A 192 11.01 -8.16 2.05
C SER A 192 9.70 -7.36 2.12
N THR A 193 9.77 -6.05 2.25
CA THR A 193 8.63 -5.14 2.10
C THR A 193 8.76 -4.32 0.81
N LEU A 194 7.64 -3.88 0.25
CA LEU A 194 7.62 -2.99 -0.92
C LEU A 194 8.35 -1.66 -0.64
N ASN A 195 8.56 -1.31 0.63
CA ASN A 195 9.31 -0.13 1.03
C ASN A 195 10.82 -0.25 0.89
N ASP A 196 11.34 -1.46 0.73
CA ASP A 196 12.79 -1.67 0.58
C ASP A 196 13.24 -1.46 -0.87
N VAL A 197 12.28 -1.32 -1.78
CA VAL A 197 12.52 -1.21 -3.21
C VAL A 197 12.20 0.20 -3.67
N HIS A 198 13.12 0.81 -4.40
CA HIS A 198 12.84 2.05 -5.10
C HIS A 198 11.97 1.74 -6.33
N PRO A 199 10.87 2.47 -6.61
CA PRO A 199 9.99 2.17 -7.75
C PRO A 199 10.74 2.04 -9.10
N ASN A 200 11.75 2.88 -9.32
CA ASN A 200 12.58 2.82 -10.53
C ASN A 200 13.47 1.56 -10.66
N ASP A 201 13.69 0.80 -9.59
CA ASP A 201 14.42 -0.49 -9.64
C ASP A 201 13.56 -1.64 -10.14
N ILE A 202 12.24 -1.47 -10.18
CA ILE A 202 11.29 -2.54 -10.47
C ILE A 202 11.23 -2.76 -11.98
N GLU A 203 11.38 -4.01 -12.39
CA GLU A 203 11.16 -4.47 -13.77
C GLU A 203 9.71 -4.96 -13.93
N SER A 204 9.20 -5.71 -12.95
CA SER A 204 7.82 -6.16 -12.98
C SER A 204 7.28 -6.52 -11.60
N PHE A 205 5.96 -6.44 -11.48
CA PHE A 205 5.18 -7.08 -10.43
C PHE A 205 4.48 -8.32 -10.98
N SER A 206 4.45 -9.39 -10.20
CA SER A 206 3.59 -10.55 -10.42
C SER A 206 2.80 -10.84 -9.15
N VAL A 207 1.49 -10.73 -9.23
CA VAL A 207 0.57 -10.95 -8.12
C VAL A 207 -0.09 -12.32 -8.32
N LEU A 208 0.27 -13.26 -7.44
CA LEU A 208 -0.27 -14.62 -7.42
C LEU A 208 -1.54 -14.62 -6.57
N LYS A 209 -2.70 -14.71 -7.24
CA LYS A 209 -4.01 -14.53 -6.60
C LYS A 209 -4.69 -15.85 -6.20
N ASP A 210 -4.29 -16.96 -6.81
CA ASP A 210 -4.88 -18.27 -6.56
C ASP A 210 -3.94 -19.23 -5.83
N ALA A 211 -4.51 -20.33 -5.33
CA ALA A 211 -3.75 -21.33 -4.60
C ALA A 211 -2.74 -22.08 -5.48
N SER A 212 -3.07 -22.37 -6.75
CA SER A 212 -2.14 -23.12 -7.61
C SER A 212 -0.85 -22.37 -7.93
N SER A 213 -0.95 -21.06 -8.19
CA SER A 213 0.21 -20.24 -8.50
C SER A 213 1.05 -19.96 -7.25
N ALA A 214 0.39 -19.74 -6.11
CA ALA A 214 1.01 -19.33 -4.85
C ALA A 214 1.50 -20.49 -3.96
N ALA A 215 1.02 -21.72 -4.17
CA ALA A 215 1.31 -22.90 -3.32
C ALA A 215 2.79 -23.20 -3.13
N ILE A 216 3.63 -22.84 -4.09
CA ILE A 216 5.08 -23.07 -3.99
C ILE A 216 5.75 -22.18 -2.94
N TYR A 217 5.12 -21.09 -2.51
CA TYR A 217 5.57 -20.25 -1.40
C TYR A 217 4.99 -20.64 -0.03
N GLY A 218 4.14 -21.67 -0.01
CA GLY A 218 3.69 -22.33 1.21
C GLY A 218 2.74 -21.51 2.07
N ALA A 219 2.72 -21.87 3.35
CA ALA A 219 1.69 -21.44 4.29
C ALA A 219 1.71 -19.95 4.72
N ARG A 220 2.44 -19.10 3.99
CA ARG A 220 2.36 -17.63 4.10
C ARG A 220 1.74 -16.99 2.86
N ALA A 221 1.50 -17.80 1.84
CA ALA A 221 0.89 -17.41 0.59
C ALA A 221 -0.64 -17.49 0.61
N ALA A 222 -1.27 -17.88 1.74
CA ALA A 222 -2.73 -17.97 1.87
C ALA A 222 -3.45 -16.68 1.47
N ASN A 223 -2.83 -15.53 1.76
CA ASN A 223 -3.34 -14.20 1.40
C ASN A 223 -2.83 -13.68 0.05
N GLY A 224 -2.28 -14.56 -0.79
CA GLY A 224 -1.63 -14.24 -2.05
C GLY A 224 -0.16 -13.82 -1.89
N VAL A 225 0.53 -13.71 -3.02
CA VAL A 225 1.97 -13.36 -3.07
C VAL A 225 2.19 -12.25 -4.08
N ILE A 226 2.98 -11.25 -3.71
CA ILE A 226 3.46 -10.19 -4.61
C ILE A 226 4.94 -10.42 -4.85
N LEU A 227 5.28 -10.84 -6.06
CA LEU A 227 6.66 -10.96 -6.51
C LEU A 227 7.07 -9.65 -7.18
N VAL A 228 8.18 -9.11 -6.74
CA VAL A 228 8.86 -7.97 -7.34
C VAL A 228 10.14 -8.49 -7.99
N THR A 229 10.22 -8.34 -9.31
CA THR A 229 11.45 -8.59 -10.05
C THR A 229 12.19 -7.28 -10.25
N THR A 230 13.45 -7.21 -9.84
CA THR A 230 14.25 -5.99 -10.01
C THR A 230 15.05 -5.99 -11.31
N LYS A 231 15.38 -4.80 -11.80
CA LYS A 231 16.18 -4.59 -13.01
C LYS A 231 17.55 -5.25 -12.87
N ARG A 232 17.99 -5.90 -13.96
CA ARG A 232 19.29 -6.55 -14.08
C ARG A 232 20.09 -5.98 -15.23
N GLY A 233 21.41 -6.16 -15.19
CA GLY A 233 22.30 -5.73 -16.26
C GLY A 233 21.98 -6.43 -17.59
N LYS A 234 22.10 -5.70 -18.70
CA LYS A 234 22.01 -6.25 -20.05
C LYS A 234 23.40 -6.22 -20.70
N SER A 235 23.67 -7.19 -21.58
CA SER A 235 24.93 -7.19 -22.33
C SER A 235 24.95 -6.01 -23.30
N GLY A 236 26.05 -5.26 -23.33
CA GLY A 236 26.19 -4.09 -24.19
C GLY A 236 26.92 -2.94 -23.49
N LYS A 237 26.85 -1.76 -24.12
CA LYS A 237 27.43 -0.53 -23.56
C LYS A 237 26.76 -0.22 -22.21
N PRO A 238 27.52 0.27 -21.20
CA PRO A 238 26.93 0.77 -19.98
C PRO A 238 25.93 1.88 -20.28
N LYS A 239 24.75 1.78 -19.67
CA LYS A 239 23.71 2.81 -19.69
C LYS A 239 23.62 3.42 -18.31
N VAL A 240 23.78 4.74 -18.23
CA VAL A 240 23.59 5.51 -17.00
C VAL A 240 22.23 6.19 -17.08
N SER A 241 21.41 6.11 -16.03
CA SER A 241 20.11 6.76 -15.97
C SER A 241 20.00 7.65 -14.74
N LEU A 242 19.46 8.86 -14.93
CA LEU A 242 19.14 9.80 -13.88
C LEU A 242 17.65 10.15 -13.99
N ASN A 243 16.89 9.86 -12.94
CA ASN A 243 15.49 10.27 -12.83
C ASN A 243 15.37 11.19 -11.61
N SER A 244 14.88 12.39 -11.80
CA SER A 244 14.75 13.38 -10.72
C SER A 244 13.42 14.11 -10.85
N TYR A 245 12.78 14.41 -9.72
CA TYR A 245 11.61 15.28 -9.68
C TYR A 245 11.56 16.08 -8.38
N ILE A 246 10.87 17.21 -8.46
CA ILE A 246 10.45 18.02 -7.32
C ILE A 246 8.94 18.12 -7.37
N ALA A 247 8.30 18.09 -6.21
CA ALA A 247 6.86 18.13 -6.06
C ALA A 247 6.44 18.97 -4.85
N PHE A 248 5.19 19.42 -4.88
CA PHE A 248 4.55 20.13 -3.78
C PHE A 248 3.27 19.40 -3.38
N GLN A 249 3.10 19.19 -2.09
CA GLN A 249 2.02 18.41 -1.51
C GLN A 249 1.06 19.30 -0.69
N SER A 250 -0.23 19.00 -0.77
CA SER A 250 -1.29 19.65 0.02
C SER A 250 -2.35 18.61 0.38
N ALA A 251 -3.15 18.85 1.42
CA ALA A 251 -4.23 17.93 1.78
C ALA A 251 -5.29 17.82 0.67
N THR A 252 -5.79 16.61 0.40
CA THR A 252 -6.94 16.39 -0.50
C THR A 252 -8.23 16.96 0.10
N ALA A 253 -8.40 16.79 1.40
CA ALA A 253 -9.52 17.27 2.20
C ALA A 253 -9.03 17.61 3.61
N THR A 254 -9.57 18.69 4.18
CA THR A 254 -9.41 19.05 5.60
C THR A 254 -10.76 19.55 6.11
N PRO A 255 -11.19 19.15 7.32
CA PRO A 255 -12.45 19.62 7.87
C PRO A 255 -12.39 21.11 8.14
N SER A 256 -13.50 21.81 7.91
CA SER A 256 -13.64 23.18 8.38
C SER A 256 -14.14 23.16 9.82
N VAL A 257 -13.44 23.84 10.71
CA VAL A 257 -13.82 23.95 12.13
C VAL A 257 -14.49 25.29 12.44
N LEU A 258 -15.27 25.35 13.52
CA LEU A 258 -15.97 26.57 13.91
C LEU A 258 -14.99 27.73 14.12
N SER A 259 -15.42 28.92 13.71
CA SER A 259 -14.76 30.17 14.09
C SER A 259 -14.95 30.44 15.60
N PRO A 260 -14.12 31.31 16.21
CA PRO A 260 -14.29 31.73 17.61
C PRO A 260 -15.72 32.19 17.94
N TYR A 261 -16.33 33.01 17.08
CA TYR A 261 -17.70 33.48 17.24
C TYR A 261 -18.72 32.33 17.17
N ASN A 262 -18.64 31.49 16.14
CA ASN A 262 -19.58 30.38 15.97
C ASN A 262 -19.44 29.35 17.10
N PHE A 263 -18.21 29.09 17.55
CA PHE A 263 -17.96 28.25 18.71
C PHE A 263 -18.65 28.81 19.96
N ALA A 264 -18.46 30.10 20.27
CA ALA A 264 -19.08 30.72 21.44
C ALA A 264 -20.62 30.74 21.35
N LEU A 265 -21.16 31.04 20.16
CA LEU A 265 -22.60 31.03 19.88
C LEU A 265 -23.22 29.65 20.11
N LEU A 266 -22.67 28.61 19.47
CA LEU A 266 -23.14 27.24 19.63
C LEU A 266 -22.93 26.75 21.06
N LYS A 267 -21.90 27.24 21.77
CA LYS A 267 -21.68 26.88 23.17
C LYS A 267 -22.79 27.42 24.08
N ASN A 268 -23.23 28.66 23.86
CA ASN A 268 -24.38 29.23 24.57
C ASN A 268 -25.66 28.46 24.29
N GLU A 269 -25.92 28.14 23.02
CA GLU A 269 -27.06 27.32 22.64
C GLU A 269 -27.01 25.94 23.29
N ALA A 270 -25.85 25.29 23.28
CA ALA A 270 -25.66 23.98 23.90
C ALA A 270 -25.83 23.99 25.43
N GLN A 271 -25.60 25.12 26.11
CA GLN A 271 -25.89 25.28 27.54
C GLN A 271 -27.39 25.49 27.78
N THR A 272 -28.03 26.36 26.99
CA THR A 272 -29.46 26.65 27.13
C THR A 272 -30.32 25.43 26.79
N ASN A 273 -29.93 24.63 25.79
CA ASN A 273 -30.57 23.36 25.42
C ASN A 273 -30.61 22.33 26.55
N ILE A 274 -29.73 22.45 27.56
CA ILE A 274 -29.70 21.56 28.73
C ILE A 274 -30.16 22.28 30.03
N GLY A 275 -30.77 23.46 29.91
CA GLY A 275 -31.29 24.25 31.02
C GLY A 275 -30.25 25.05 31.82
N ASN A 276 -29.03 25.21 31.32
CA ASN A 276 -27.98 26.00 31.96
C ASN A 276 -27.96 27.45 31.44
N THR A 277 -27.29 28.33 32.19
CA THR A 277 -27.00 29.70 31.73
C THR A 277 -25.94 29.71 30.63
N GLU A 278 -26.04 30.69 29.73
CA GLU A 278 -25.05 30.95 28.68
C GLU A 278 -23.63 31.08 29.25
N SER A 279 -22.64 30.58 28.50
CA SER A 279 -21.22 30.62 28.85
C SER A 279 -20.56 31.96 28.47
N TYR A 280 -21.07 32.66 27.46
CA TYR A 280 -20.53 33.89 26.92
C TYR A 280 -21.61 34.98 26.85
N THR A 281 -21.24 36.19 27.23
CA THR A 281 -22.07 37.41 27.15
C THR A 281 -22.13 37.96 25.73
N GLN A 282 -23.14 38.78 25.44
CA GLN A 282 -23.24 39.46 24.13
C GLN A 282 -22.01 40.32 23.80
N SER A 283 -21.42 40.98 24.79
CA SER A 283 -20.18 41.76 24.60
C SER A 283 -18.98 40.90 24.20
N GLU A 284 -18.90 39.66 24.69
CA GLU A 284 -17.82 38.73 24.32
C GLU A 284 -18.08 38.17 22.91
N LEU A 285 -19.33 37.86 22.56
CA LEU A 285 -19.71 37.50 21.19
C LEU A 285 -19.36 38.62 20.20
N ASP A 286 -19.68 39.87 20.53
CA ASP A 286 -19.33 41.03 19.69
C ASP A 286 -17.80 41.21 19.59
N LEU A 287 -17.06 40.88 20.65
CA LEU A 287 -15.59 40.92 20.64
C LEU A 287 -15.00 39.85 19.70
N PHE A 288 -15.49 38.61 19.76
CA PHE A 288 -15.09 37.55 18.82
C PHE A 288 -15.50 37.84 17.37
N LYS A 289 -16.59 38.57 17.18
CA LYS A 289 -17.09 38.97 15.85
C LYS A 289 -16.29 40.13 15.23
N ASN A 290 -15.91 41.12 16.05
CA ASN A 290 -15.30 42.37 15.57
C ASN A 290 -13.77 42.40 15.67
N GLY A 291 -13.16 41.46 16.40
CA GLY A 291 -11.73 41.21 16.36
C GLY A 291 -10.85 42.16 17.18
N GLY A 292 -11.34 42.65 18.32
CA GLY A 292 -10.75 43.78 19.05
C GLY A 292 -9.66 43.47 20.09
N ASN A 293 -9.27 42.21 20.31
CA ASN A 293 -8.36 41.84 21.41
C ASN A 293 -7.28 40.81 20.96
N PRO A 294 -5.98 41.07 21.21
CA PRO A 294 -4.86 40.22 20.80
C PRO A 294 -4.75 38.89 21.56
N LEU A 295 -5.41 38.74 22.72
CA LEU A 295 -5.50 37.46 23.44
C LEU A 295 -6.41 36.46 22.73
N TYR A 296 -7.30 36.94 21.86
CA TYR A 296 -8.27 36.10 21.17
C TYR A 296 -7.95 36.02 19.68
N ASN A 297 -8.05 34.81 19.13
CA ASN A 297 -7.89 34.64 17.70
C ASN A 297 -9.08 35.28 17.00
N ASN A 298 -8.83 36.29 16.15
CA ASN A 298 -9.86 37.01 15.39
C ASN A 298 -9.82 36.65 13.90
N GLY A 299 -8.96 35.68 13.52
CA GLY A 299 -8.79 35.16 12.17
C GLY A 299 -9.48 33.80 11.97
N PRO A 300 -9.23 33.12 10.83
CA PRO A 300 -9.60 31.71 10.69
C PRO A 300 -9.02 30.89 11.85
N SER A 301 -9.72 29.83 12.27
CA SER A 301 -9.28 28.93 13.34
C SER A 301 -7.80 28.55 13.16
N PHE A 302 -7.05 28.43 14.27
CA PHE A 302 -5.63 28.03 14.28
C PHE A 302 -5.38 26.70 13.56
N PHE A 303 -6.44 25.92 13.32
CA PHE A 303 -6.45 24.69 12.55
C PHE A 303 -5.65 24.79 11.25
N ASP A 304 -5.81 25.88 10.49
CA ASP A 304 -5.09 26.12 9.23
C ASP A 304 -3.57 26.21 9.42
N GLU A 305 -3.10 26.67 10.58
CA GLU A 305 -1.66 26.80 10.90
C GLU A 305 -1.00 25.44 11.17
N GLY A 306 -1.80 24.40 11.44
CA GLY A 306 -1.34 23.03 11.61
C GLY A 306 -0.97 22.34 10.30
N TYR A 307 -1.31 22.92 9.15
CA TYR A 307 -1.07 22.35 7.84
C TYR A 307 -0.22 23.25 6.94
N ARG A 308 0.83 22.69 6.35
CA ARG A 308 1.67 23.34 5.33
C ARG A 308 0.90 23.43 4.02
N LYS A 309 0.79 24.65 3.47
CA LYS A 309 0.20 24.92 2.15
C LYS A 309 1.29 24.76 1.07
N GLY A 310 1.59 23.51 0.70
CA GLY A 310 2.61 23.18 -0.31
C GLY A 310 3.90 22.59 0.28
N ALA A 311 3.79 21.47 1.00
CA ALA A 311 4.95 20.78 1.56
C ALA A 311 5.87 20.25 0.45
N PRO A 312 7.17 20.57 0.46
CA PRO A 312 8.11 20.13 -0.58
C PRO A 312 8.42 18.63 -0.49
N LEU A 313 8.51 17.99 -1.65
CA LEU A 313 8.98 16.63 -1.84
C LEU A 313 9.99 16.61 -2.98
N GLN A 314 11.12 15.95 -2.79
CA GLN A 314 12.09 15.71 -3.86
C GLN A 314 12.51 14.24 -3.89
N ASN A 315 12.79 13.74 -5.09
CA ASN A 315 13.29 12.39 -5.28
C ASN A 315 14.32 12.40 -6.42
N HIS A 316 15.47 11.77 -6.16
CA HIS A 316 16.60 11.69 -7.06
C HIS A 316 17.05 10.24 -7.12
N TYR A 317 17.07 9.68 -8.32
CA TYR A 317 17.42 8.29 -8.56
C TYR A 317 18.48 8.20 -9.65
N PHE A 318 19.54 7.47 -9.36
CA PHE A 318 20.65 7.21 -10.25
C PHE A 318 20.82 5.71 -10.44
N SER A 319 21.04 5.25 -11.66
CA SER A 319 21.39 3.87 -11.93
C SER A 319 22.39 3.69 -13.05
N VAL A 320 23.16 2.61 -12.97
CA VAL A 320 24.09 2.16 -14.00
C VAL A 320 23.77 0.70 -14.29
N THR A 321 23.57 0.39 -15.57
CA THR A 321 23.36 -0.98 -16.03
C THR A 321 24.32 -1.30 -17.15
N GLY A 322 24.82 -2.52 -17.21
CA GLY A 322 25.69 -2.93 -18.31
C GLY A 322 26.24 -4.33 -18.09
N GLY A 323 27.16 -4.71 -18.97
CA GLY A 323 27.85 -5.98 -18.84
C GLY A 323 28.25 -6.61 -20.16
N THR A 324 28.92 -7.74 -20.04
CA THR A 324 29.25 -8.64 -21.15
C THR A 324 28.29 -9.84 -21.14
N GLU A 325 28.58 -10.86 -21.93
CA GLU A 325 27.90 -12.15 -21.85
C GLU A 325 28.25 -12.94 -20.57
N TYR A 326 29.41 -12.63 -19.96
CA TYR A 326 29.93 -13.33 -18.78
C TYR A 326 29.55 -12.65 -17.47
N VAL A 327 29.55 -11.31 -17.43
CA VAL A 327 29.23 -10.55 -16.22
C VAL A 327 28.24 -9.46 -16.57
N LYS A 328 27.08 -9.46 -15.91
CA LYS A 328 26.06 -8.43 -16.02
C LYS A 328 25.89 -7.77 -14.66
N TYR A 329 25.82 -6.45 -14.64
CA TYR A 329 25.70 -5.68 -13.41
C TYR A 329 24.63 -4.59 -13.54
N MET A 330 23.97 -4.33 -12.42
CA MET A 330 23.10 -3.18 -12.19
C MET A 330 23.47 -2.60 -10.82
N PHE A 331 23.63 -1.28 -10.78
CA PHE A 331 23.83 -0.50 -9.59
C PHE A 331 22.78 0.61 -9.56
N SER A 332 22.24 0.91 -8.39
CA SER A 332 21.38 2.08 -8.21
C SER A 332 21.51 2.69 -6.83
N ALA A 333 21.25 4.00 -6.79
CA ALA A 333 21.13 4.79 -5.58
C ALA A 333 19.92 5.72 -5.70
N GLY A 334 19.13 5.82 -4.64
CA GLY A 334 17.98 6.71 -4.55
C GLY A 334 18.05 7.58 -3.31
N PHE A 335 17.60 8.81 -3.41
CA PHE A 335 17.42 9.75 -2.31
C PHE A 335 16.04 10.39 -2.42
N GLN A 336 15.29 10.37 -1.32
CA GLN A 336 14.00 11.03 -1.17
C GLN A 336 14.00 11.86 0.10
N ASP A 337 13.47 13.07 0.00
CA ASP A 337 13.28 14.02 1.10
C ASP A 337 11.88 14.59 1.01
N GLN A 338 11.08 14.33 2.03
CA GLN A 338 9.66 14.62 2.06
C GLN A 338 9.30 15.37 3.33
N GLU A 339 8.91 16.64 3.19
CA GLU A 339 8.22 17.34 4.26
C GLU A 339 6.74 16.95 4.29
N GLY A 340 6.18 16.81 5.49
CA GLY A 340 4.77 16.47 5.65
C GLY A 340 3.82 17.65 5.50
N ILE A 341 2.57 17.33 5.20
CA ILE A 341 1.48 18.30 5.18
C ILE A 341 1.18 18.81 6.59
N VAL A 342 1.13 17.95 7.61
CA VAL A 342 1.03 18.39 9.02
C VAL A 342 2.40 18.90 9.49
N ILE A 343 2.41 20.00 10.25
CA ILE A 343 3.65 20.61 10.77
C ILE A 343 4.49 19.62 11.59
N GLU A 344 5.79 19.88 11.66
CA GLU A 344 6.77 19.07 12.42
C GLU A 344 6.84 17.59 12.02
N THR A 345 6.35 17.25 10.83
CA THR A 345 6.52 15.91 10.23
C THR A 345 7.41 15.97 8.99
N ASP A 346 8.33 15.01 8.88
CA ASP A 346 9.21 14.82 7.71
C ASP A 346 9.76 13.38 7.64
N SER A 347 10.22 12.99 6.45
CA SER A 347 10.94 11.73 6.25
C SER A 347 12.01 11.84 5.17
N LYS A 348 13.18 11.28 5.46
CA LYS A 348 14.30 11.14 4.53
C LYS A 348 14.60 9.69 4.30
N ARG A 349 14.71 9.28 3.03
CA ARG A 349 14.95 7.89 2.64
C ARG A 349 16.09 7.80 1.63
N TYR A 350 16.99 6.87 1.88
CA TYR A 350 18.09 6.49 0.99
C TYR A 350 17.91 5.04 0.59
N ASN A 351 18.09 4.73 -0.68
CA ASN A 351 18.06 3.36 -1.20
C ASN A 351 19.34 3.06 -1.96
N PHE A 352 19.78 1.81 -1.86
CA PHE A 352 20.91 1.28 -2.58
C PHE A 352 20.56 -0.11 -3.09
N ARG A 353 20.95 -0.42 -4.33
CA ARG A 353 20.84 -1.78 -4.86
C ARG A 353 21.98 -2.11 -5.81
N SER A 354 22.45 -3.35 -5.74
CA SER A 354 23.45 -3.91 -6.63
C SER A 354 23.07 -5.34 -6.99
N ASN A 355 22.85 -5.59 -8.28
CA ASN A 355 22.61 -6.93 -8.83
C ASN A 355 23.77 -7.30 -9.75
N VAL A 356 24.44 -8.40 -9.46
CA VAL A 356 25.57 -8.91 -10.26
C VAL A 356 25.31 -10.36 -10.63
N ASP A 357 25.28 -10.63 -11.93
CA ASP A 357 25.10 -11.95 -12.51
C ASP A 357 26.38 -12.39 -13.22
N VAL A 358 26.90 -13.56 -12.84
CA VAL A 358 28.15 -14.11 -13.39
C VAL A 358 27.89 -15.48 -14.02
N LYS A 359 28.15 -15.57 -15.32
CA LYS A 359 28.23 -16.84 -16.06
C LYS A 359 29.68 -17.33 -16.02
N VAL A 360 29.99 -18.18 -15.05
CA VAL A 360 31.35 -18.73 -14.84
C VAL A 360 31.68 -19.76 -15.93
N SER A 361 30.71 -20.57 -16.33
CA SER A 361 30.78 -21.45 -17.50
C SER A 361 29.39 -21.67 -18.09
N GLU A 362 29.27 -22.43 -19.17
CA GLU A 362 27.95 -22.84 -19.70
C GLU A 362 27.10 -23.61 -18.69
N LYS A 363 27.74 -24.33 -17.76
CA LYS A 363 27.05 -25.16 -16.76
C LYS A 363 26.95 -24.53 -15.38
N PHE A 364 27.67 -23.43 -15.11
CA PHE A 364 27.73 -22.86 -13.78
C PHE A 364 27.53 -21.35 -13.83
N ARG A 365 26.52 -20.88 -13.09
CA ARG A 365 26.16 -19.47 -12.96
C ARG A 365 26.04 -19.12 -11.48
N THR A 366 26.39 -17.91 -11.13
CA THR A 366 26.24 -17.40 -9.76
C THR A 366 25.77 -15.97 -9.84
N GLY A 367 25.11 -15.49 -8.79
CA GLY A 367 24.70 -14.09 -8.72
C GLY A 367 24.58 -13.61 -7.30
N LEU A 368 24.80 -12.31 -7.13
CA LEU A 368 24.74 -11.59 -5.88
C LEU A 368 23.78 -10.42 -6.04
N ASN A 369 22.71 -10.42 -5.26
CA ASN A 369 21.77 -9.31 -5.15
C ASN A 369 21.93 -8.70 -3.76
N ILE A 370 22.26 -7.42 -3.68
CA ILE A 370 22.34 -6.66 -2.44
C ILE A 370 21.36 -5.51 -2.54
N SER A 371 20.52 -5.37 -1.52
CA SER A 371 19.73 -4.16 -1.35
C SER A 371 19.89 -3.59 0.06
N GLY A 372 19.79 -2.27 0.18
CA GLY A 372 19.85 -1.58 1.44
C GLY A 372 18.95 -0.34 1.43
N SER A 373 18.40 0.00 2.59
CA SER A 373 17.69 1.26 2.76
C SER A 373 17.94 1.85 4.15
N PHE A 374 17.97 3.18 4.19
CA PHE A 374 17.97 3.94 5.43
C PHE A 374 16.82 4.93 5.38
N THR A 375 15.93 4.89 6.37
CA THR A 375 14.82 5.84 6.50
C THR A 375 14.92 6.51 7.85
N ASN A 376 14.76 7.83 7.88
CA ASN A 376 14.69 8.63 9.08
C ASN A 376 13.43 9.47 9.03
N SER A 377 12.49 9.23 9.94
CA SER A 377 11.21 9.94 9.99
C SER A 377 11.06 10.64 11.33
N ASN A 378 10.57 11.86 11.30
CA ASN A 378 10.30 12.68 12.49
C ASN A 378 8.82 12.99 12.58
N GLU A 379 8.32 13.01 13.80
CA GLU A 379 7.00 13.54 14.13
C GLU A 379 7.00 14.24 15.50
N PRO A 380 6.07 15.16 15.76
CA PRO A 380 5.94 15.78 17.06
C PRO A 380 5.59 14.75 18.13
N ASN A 381 6.15 14.94 19.34
CA ASN A 381 5.80 14.12 20.48
C ASN A 381 4.38 14.45 20.93
N TYR A 382 3.43 13.57 20.62
CA TYR A 382 2.02 13.82 20.91
C TYR A 382 1.29 12.56 21.38
N SER A 383 1.34 12.31 22.70
CA SER A 383 0.75 11.13 23.35
C SER A 383 1.22 9.80 22.73
N ASN A 384 0.60 8.67 23.10
CA ASN A 384 0.92 7.37 22.50
C ASN A 384 0.38 7.19 21.07
N PHE A 385 -0.34 8.16 20.52
CA PHE A 385 -1.02 8.08 19.21
C PHE A 385 -0.42 9.01 18.14
N GLY A 386 0.70 9.69 18.44
CA GLY A 386 1.47 10.50 17.49
C GLY A 386 0.64 11.58 16.79
N VAL A 387 0.92 11.82 15.51
CA VAL A 387 0.30 12.90 14.72
C VAL A 387 -1.22 12.74 14.58
N THR A 388 -1.75 11.52 14.60
CA THR A 388 -3.20 11.27 14.61
C THR A 388 -3.86 11.96 15.81
N GLN A 389 -3.22 11.94 16.98
CA GLN A 389 -3.70 12.69 18.14
C GLN A 389 -3.65 14.19 17.90
N LEU A 390 -2.56 14.70 17.31
CA LEU A 390 -2.41 16.11 17.01
C LEU A 390 -3.55 16.57 16.09
N VAL A 391 -3.84 15.85 15.01
CA VAL A 391 -4.95 16.17 14.09
C VAL A 391 -6.29 16.21 14.84
N ARG A 392 -6.57 15.17 15.63
CA ARG A 392 -7.77 15.11 16.46
C ARG A 392 -7.92 16.29 17.40
N ASP A 393 -6.84 16.63 18.10
CA ASP A 393 -6.85 17.71 19.06
C ASP A 393 -6.90 19.08 18.38
N MET A 394 -6.33 19.24 17.18
CA MET A 394 -6.52 20.46 16.39
C MET A 394 -7.98 20.67 15.99
N ILE A 395 -8.72 19.60 15.67
CA ILE A 395 -10.15 19.69 15.36
C ILE A 395 -10.96 20.03 16.62
N ARG A 396 -10.61 19.41 17.75
CA ARG A 396 -11.36 19.49 19.00
C ARG A 396 -10.93 20.63 19.91
N HIS A 397 -9.82 21.31 19.69
CA HIS A 397 -9.39 22.41 20.56
C HIS A 397 -10.15 23.70 20.24
N ALA A 398 -10.59 24.41 21.27
CA ALA A 398 -11.38 25.62 21.10
C ALA A 398 -10.53 26.71 20.40
N PRO A 399 -11.08 27.42 19.41
CA PRO A 399 -10.32 28.37 18.60
C PRO A 399 -10.19 29.74 19.30
N LEU A 400 -10.09 29.76 20.62
CA LEU A 400 -10.21 31.00 21.40
C LEU A 400 -8.87 31.67 21.66
N ASN A 401 -7.79 30.91 21.84
CA ASN A 401 -6.48 31.43 22.24
C ASN A 401 -5.45 31.23 21.12
N PRO A 402 -4.40 32.08 21.03
CA PRO A 402 -3.26 31.80 20.16
C PRO A 402 -2.45 30.61 20.70
N TYR A 403 -1.63 29.97 19.86
CA TYR A 403 -0.73 28.90 20.33
C TYR A 403 0.38 29.42 21.27
N ARG A 404 0.71 30.70 21.18
CA ARG A 404 1.73 31.38 21.99
C ARG A 404 1.27 32.80 22.32
N TYR A 405 1.33 33.18 23.59
CA TYR A 405 0.99 34.53 24.04
C TYR A 405 2.15 35.52 23.77
N GLU A 406 1.86 36.82 23.79
CA GLU A 406 2.86 37.88 23.61
C GLU A 406 3.99 37.85 24.64
N ASN A 407 3.72 37.34 25.85
CA ASN A 407 4.73 37.13 26.89
C ASN A 407 5.72 35.99 26.58
N GLY A 408 5.54 35.29 25.44
CA GLY A 408 6.42 34.24 24.96
C GLY A 408 6.11 32.84 25.46
N TYR A 409 5.15 32.66 26.36
CA TYR A 409 4.73 31.34 26.86
C TYR A 409 3.77 30.63 25.91
N ILE A 410 3.86 29.30 25.88
CA ILE A 410 2.93 28.45 25.13
C ILE A 410 1.57 28.48 25.82
N SER A 411 0.52 28.61 25.01
CA SER A 411 -0.83 28.67 25.52
C SER A 411 -1.29 27.32 26.05
N MET A 412 -1.96 27.33 27.19
CA MET A 412 -2.63 26.20 27.80
C MET A 412 -4.02 26.64 28.25
N GLY A 413 -4.97 25.74 28.08
CA GLY A 413 -6.34 25.93 28.46
C GLY A 413 -7.14 26.80 27.51
N ASN A 414 -8.45 26.81 27.76
CA ASN A 414 -9.38 27.74 27.14
C ASN A 414 -9.63 28.85 28.16
N VAL A 415 -9.39 30.10 27.78
CA VAL A 415 -9.57 31.24 28.68
C VAL A 415 -11.05 31.58 28.69
N GLU A 416 -11.80 30.96 29.61
CA GLU A 416 -13.09 31.52 30.02
C GLU A 416 -12.82 32.75 30.89
N LEU A 417 -13.45 33.89 30.56
CA LEU A 417 -13.37 35.14 31.33
C LEU A 417 -13.88 34.95 32.78
N SER A 418 -14.73 33.95 33.01
CA SER A 418 -15.30 33.46 34.28
C SER A 418 -14.39 32.55 35.13
N GLY A 419 -13.18 32.21 34.69
CA GLY A 419 -12.17 31.56 35.56
C GLY A 419 -12.26 30.03 35.69
N ARG A 420 -12.84 29.31 34.72
CA ARG A 420 -12.76 27.83 34.64
C ARG A 420 -11.87 27.41 33.47
N THR A 421 -10.66 26.96 33.73
CA THR A 421 -9.70 26.58 32.68
C THR A 421 -9.85 25.11 32.29
N SER A 422 -9.84 24.82 30.98
CA SER A 422 -9.29 23.54 30.50
C SER A 422 -7.79 23.52 30.82
N THR A 423 -7.20 22.38 31.15
CA THR A 423 -5.74 22.27 31.40
C THR A 423 -4.96 21.78 30.18
N ALA A 424 -5.59 21.71 29.00
CA ALA A 424 -4.96 21.18 27.79
C ALA A 424 -4.01 22.19 27.14
N ILE A 425 -2.76 21.80 26.87
CA ILE A 425 -1.80 22.61 26.10
C ILE A 425 -2.32 22.80 24.68
N HIS A 426 -2.10 23.98 24.10
CA HIS A 426 -2.48 24.25 22.71
C HIS A 426 -1.77 23.27 21.75
N PRO A 427 -2.49 22.54 20.86
CA PRO A 427 -1.93 21.45 20.06
C PRO A 427 -0.73 21.87 19.19
N ILE A 428 -0.81 23.02 18.52
CA ILE A 428 0.30 23.59 17.73
C ILE A 428 1.53 23.92 18.59
N GLY A 429 1.30 24.41 19.82
CA GLY A 429 2.37 24.70 20.77
C GLY A 429 3.04 23.42 21.26
N LEU A 430 2.25 22.37 21.53
CA LEU A 430 2.78 21.06 21.88
C LEU A 430 3.54 20.43 20.71
N ALA A 431 3.04 20.52 19.49
CA ALA A 431 3.73 19.99 18.31
C ALA A 431 5.11 20.61 18.09
N LYS A 432 5.24 21.94 18.27
CA LYS A 432 6.48 22.67 18.03
C LYS A 432 7.49 22.60 19.18
N TYR A 433 7.02 22.45 20.42
CA TYR A 433 7.85 22.63 21.61
C TYR A 433 7.73 21.51 22.65
N GLY A 434 6.88 20.51 22.42
CA GLY A 434 6.67 19.37 23.31
C GLY A 434 7.75 18.30 23.24
N GLY A 435 8.63 18.37 22.24
CA GLY A 435 9.60 17.36 21.89
C GLY A 435 9.20 16.61 20.61
N ASN A 436 9.90 15.54 20.30
CA ASN A 436 9.76 14.81 19.05
C ASN A 436 9.91 13.30 19.24
N ASP A 437 9.26 12.57 18.35
CA ASP A 437 9.50 11.15 18.14
C ASP A 437 10.23 10.98 16.81
N ASN A 438 11.37 10.30 16.86
CA ASN A 438 12.19 10.02 15.70
C ASN A 438 12.34 8.50 15.53
N THR A 439 12.01 8.01 14.34
CA THR A 439 12.15 6.60 13.99
C THR A 439 13.12 6.44 12.83
N LYS A 440 14.14 5.60 13.04
CA LYS A 440 15.15 5.23 12.05
C LYS A 440 15.02 3.76 11.71
N TYR A 441 15.05 3.45 10.42
CA TYR A 441 15.14 2.09 9.91
C TYR A 441 16.43 1.92 9.12
N TYR A 442 17.24 0.92 9.48
CA TYR A 442 18.37 0.44 8.72
C TYR A 442 18.04 -0.96 8.22
N ARG A 443 17.91 -1.13 6.90
CA ARG A 443 17.58 -2.42 6.29
C ARG A 443 18.65 -2.83 5.33
N ALA A 444 19.01 -4.11 5.36
CA ALA A 444 19.95 -4.71 4.42
C ALA A 444 19.52 -6.13 4.05
N THR A 445 19.72 -6.49 2.78
CA THR A 445 19.38 -7.80 2.25
C THR A 445 20.43 -8.28 1.25
N PRO A 446 21.53 -8.88 1.71
CA PRO A 446 22.38 -9.70 0.86
C PRO A 446 21.70 -11.02 0.48
N ASN A 447 21.79 -11.37 -0.79
CA ASN A 447 21.29 -12.63 -1.35
C ASN A 447 22.28 -13.20 -2.37
N LEU A 448 22.78 -14.41 -2.12
CA LEU A 448 23.72 -15.13 -2.98
C LEU A 448 23.04 -16.39 -3.50
N TYR A 449 23.12 -16.61 -4.82
CA TYR A 449 22.66 -17.85 -5.41
C TYR A 449 23.69 -18.47 -6.35
N MET A 450 23.62 -19.79 -6.46
CA MET A 450 24.46 -20.59 -7.36
C MET A 450 23.57 -21.54 -8.14
N GLU A 451 23.77 -21.61 -9.46
CA GLU A 451 23.05 -22.49 -10.38
C GLU A 451 24.04 -23.40 -11.10
N LEU A 452 23.77 -24.70 -11.06
CA LEU A 452 24.56 -25.74 -11.73
C LEU A 452 23.66 -26.55 -12.67
N GLU A 453 24.06 -26.64 -13.94
CA GLU A 453 23.44 -27.46 -14.97
C GLU A 453 24.36 -28.64 -15.33
N PRO A 454 24.39 -29.73 -14.53
CA PRO A 454 25.33 -30.82 -14.74
C PRO A 454 25.07 -31.57 -16.06
N ILE A 455 23.78 -31.77 -16.36
CA ILE A 455 23.26 -32.28 -17.64
C ILE A 455 22.27 -31.27 -18.20
N LYS A 456 22.15 -31.25 -19.52
CA LYS A 456 21.28 -30.31 -20.23
C LYS A 456 19.85 -30.37 -19.69
N ASP A 457 19.28 -29.20 -19.45
CA ASP A 457 17.93 -28.95 -18.95
C ASP A 457 17.67 -29.30 -17.46
N LEU A 458 18.62 -29.91 -16.73
CA LEU A 458 18.53 -30.16 -15.29
C LEU A 458 19.33 -29.08 -14.54
N ILE A 459 18.67 -28.24 -13.78
CA ILE A 459 19.31 -27.13 -13.05
C ILE A 459 19.11 -27.32 -11.55
N PHE A 460 20.22 -27.41 -10.83
CA PHE A 460 20.26 -27.29 -9.38
C PHE A 460 20.51 -25.83 -9.01
N LYS A 461 19.73 -25.30 -8.06
CA LYS A 461 19.92 -23.95 -7.55
C LYS A 461 19.96 -23.96 -6.03
N ALA A 462 21.05 -23.43 -5.47
CA ALA A 462 21.17 -23.11 -4.05
C ALA A 462 21.05 -21.58 -3.89
N ASN A 463 20.28 -21.13 -2.92
CA ASN A 463 20.02 -19.73 -2.64
C ASN A 463 20.14 -19.47 -1.12
N GLY A 464 20.84 -18.42 -0.73
CA GLY A 464 21.02 -18.04 0.67
C GLY A 464 20.90 -16.53 0.84
N SER A 465 19.99 -16.10 1.70
CA SER A 465 19.73 -14.69 1.96
C SER A 465 19.59 -14.40 3.45
N VAL A 466 20.01 -13.21 3.85
CA VAL A 466 19.78 -12.67 5.20
C VAL A 466 19.11 -11.31 5.05
N TYR A 467 17.94 -11.13 5.67
CA TYR A 467 17.28 -9.85 5.81
C TYR A 467 17.53 -9.34 7.23
N VAL A 468 18.12 -8.15 7.36
CA VAL A 468 18.34 -7.47 8.64
C VAL A 468 17.58 -6.16 8.63
N GLU A 469 16.81 -5.92 9.68
CA GLU A 469 16.19 -4.63 9.97
C GLU A 469 16.54 -4.22 11.41
N ASP A 470 17.27 -3.12 11.54
CA ASP A 470 17.50 -2.42 12.81
C ASP A 470 16.57 -1.20 12.82
N ARG A 471 15.60 -1.20 13.74
CA ARG A 471 14.66 -0.10 13.95
C ARG A 471 14.98 0.57 15.28
N LYS A 472 15.40 1.83 15.21
CA LYS A 472 15.65 2.67 16.38
C LYS A 472 14.57 3.71 16.52
N GLN A 473 14.00 3.82 17.70
CA GLN A 473 13.02 4.83 18.05
C GLN A 473 13.55 5.64 19.22
N SER A 474 13.69 6.93 19.02
CA SER A 474 13.98 7.89 20.07
C SER A 474 12.73 8.72 20.31
N PHE A 475 12.31 8.76 21.57
CA PHE A 475 11.21 9.55 22.08
C PHE A 475 11.81 10.62 22.99
N PHE A 476 11.47 11.88 22.74
CA PHE A 476 11.85 12.97 23.62
C PHE A 476 10.62 13.79 23.99
N ARG A 477 10.40 13.95 25.30
CA ARG A 477 9.39 14.86 25.85
C ARG A 477 10.08 16.00 26.59
N SER A 478 9.85 17.21 26.12
CA SER A 478 10.35 18.44 26.74
C SER A 478 9.57 18.81 28.01
N LYS A 479 10.27 19.40 28.98
CA LYS A 479 9.66 20.10 30.11
C LYS A 479 9.24 21.49 29.67
N MET A 480 7.93 21.73 29.61
CA MET A 480 7.39 22.97 29.05
C MET A 480 6.99 23.98 30.12
N THR A 481 7.16 25.27 29.81
CA THR A 481 6.53 26.36 30.57
C THR A 481 5.35 26.90 29.77
N VAL A 482 4.16 26.83 30.36
CA VAL A 482 2.89 27.15 29.70
C VAL A 482 2.13 28.21 30.49
N SER A 483 1.18 28.89 29.88
CA SER A 483 0.37 29.92 30.53
C SER A 483 -1.11 29.80 30.14
N ASP A 484 -2.01 30.17 31.04
CA ASP A 484 -3.45 30.34 30.77
C ASP A 484 -3.81 31.82 30.47
N GLY A 485 -2.81 32.64 30.15
CA GLY A 485 -2.97 34.09 29.96
C GLY A 485 -2.97 34.91 31.26
N LYS A 486 -3.11 34.28 32.43
CA LYS A 486 -3.06 34.92 33.75
C LYS A 486 -1.90 34.43 34.62
N ASN A 487 -1.71 33.11 34.65
CA ASN A 487 -0.74 32.38 35.45
C ASN A 487 0.23 31.62 34.54
N VAL A 488 1.37 31.23 35.10
CA VAL A 488 2.40 30.43 34.44
C VAL A 488 2.57 29.11 35.20
N PHE A 489 2.63 28.01 34.45
CA PHE A 489 2.71 26.65 34.96
C PHE A 489 3.86 25.89 34.30
N THR A 490 4.32 24.84 34.96
CA THR A 490 5.16 23.82 34.34
C THR A 490 4.26 22.68 33.87
N ALA A 491 4.41 22.27 32.61
CA ALA A 491 3.72 21.12 32.03
C ALA A 491 4.73 20.02 31.63
N ASN A 492 4.21 18.82 31.33
CA ASN A 492 4.99 17.61 30.99
C ASN A 492 5.91 17.05 32.09
N GLY A 493 5.82 17.54 33.33
CA GLY A 493 6.53 16.98 34.49
C GLY A 493 8.06 17.08 34.36
N LEU A 494 8.75 15.95 34.45
CA LEU A 494 10.17 15.83 34.14
C LEU A 494 10.32 15.57 32.63
N GLY A 495 11.29 16.24 32.00
CA GLY A 495 11.68 15.90 30.64
C GLY A 495 12.16 14.44 30.59
N GLU A 496 11.83 13.74 29.52
CA GLU A 496 12.06 12.30 29.35
C GLU A 496 12.72 12.05 28.00
N TYR A 497 13.75 11.22 27.98
CA TYR A 497 14.26 10.61 26.76
C TYR A 497 14.17 9.10 26.89
N ARG A 498 13.67 8.46 25.85
CA ARG A 498 13.60 7.01 25.75
C ARG A 498 14.10 6.58 24.38
N GLU A 499 14.99 5.61 24.38
CA GLU A 499 15.46 4.93 23.19
C GLU A 499 14.98 3.48 23.19
N THR A 500 14.47 3.03 22.06
CA THR A 500 14.02 1.67 21.83
C THR A 500 14.66 1.15 20.55
N ASP A 501 15.25 -0.03 20.62
CA ASP A 501 15.90 -0.71 19.50
C ASP A 501 15.24 -2.07 19.26
N PHE A 502 14.89 -2.34 18.00
CA PHE A 502 14.43 -3.65 17.54
C PHE A 502 15.38 -4.13 16.44
N LEU A 503 16.06 -5.25 16.69
CA LEU A 503 16.87 -5.94 15.69
C LEU A 503 16.15 -7.19 15.19
N ASN A 504 15.63 -7.12 13.97
CA ASN A 504 14.99 -8.24 13.29
C ASN A 504 15.99 -8.87 12.31
N THR A 505 16.21 -10.19 12.42
CA THR A 505 17.03 -10.95 11.47
C THR A 505 16.22 -12.13 10.94
N THR A 506 16.10 -12.22 9.62
CA THR A 506 15.51 -13.38 8.92
C THR A 506 16.55 -14.02 8.01
N SER A 507 16.89 -15.27 8.28
CA SER A 507 17.79 -16.06 7.43
C SER A 507 16.98 -17.07 6.63
N THR A 508 17.21 -17.15 5.32
CA THR A 508 16.53 -18.09 4.43
C THR A 508 17.55 -18.85 3.60
N PHE A 509 17.38 -20.18 3.53
CA PHE A 509 18.17 -21.07 2.69
C PHE A 509 17.24 -21.93 1.86
N GLU A 510 17.50 -22.02 0.56
CA GLU A 510 16.70 -22.78 -0.38
C GLU A 510 17.58 -23.63 -1.29
N LEU A 511 17.14 -24.86 -1.53
CA LEU A 511 17.75 -25.77 -2.48
C LEU A 511 16.67 -26.30 -3.41
N THR A 512 16.85 -26.13 -4.71
CA THR A 512 15.88 -26.58 -5.72
C THR A 512 16.57 -27.36 -6.84
N ALA A 513 15.85 -28.31 -7.41
CA ALA A 513 16.22 -29.04 -8.61
C ALA A 513 15.06 -28.94 -9.61
N ARG A 514 15.33 -28.36 -10.78
CA ARG A 514 14.33 -28.22 -11.86
C ARG A 514 14.77 -28.95 -13.12
N TYR A 515 13.84 -29.60 -13.81
CA TYR A 515 14.08 -30.29 -15.06
C TYR A 515 12.96 -29.99 -16.05
N ASN A 516 13.29 -29.43 -17.22
CA ASN A 516 12.31 -29.12 -18.26
C ASN A 516 12.68 -29.84 -19.56
N LYS A 517 11.78 -30.66 -20.10
CA LYS A 517 12.07 -31.43 -21.32
C LYS A 517 10.90 -31.44 -22.30
N THR A 518 11.23 -31.23 -23.56
CA THR A 518 10.29 -31.32 -24.68
C THR A 518 10.48 -32.64 -25.43
N PHE A 519 9.40 -33.38 -25.62
CA PHE A 519 9.30 -34.61 -26.41
C PHE A 519 8.22 -34.43 -27.48
N GLY A 520 8.63 -34.12 -28.71
CA GLY A 520 7.70 -33.81 -29.79
C GLY A 520 6.85 -32.59 -29.43
N LYS A 521 5.54 -32.80 -29.25
CA LYS A 521 4.57 -31.76 -28.84
C LYS A 521 4.37 -31.66 -27.33
N SER A 522 4.90 -32.60 -26.55
CA SER A 522 4.75 -32.64 -25.10
C SER A 522 5.92 -31.94 -24.40
N ASN A 523 5.63 -30.97 -23.56
CA ASN A 523 6.56 -30.31 -22.65
C ASN A 523 6.30 -30.78 -21.22
N PHE A 524 7.32 -31.29 -20.55
CA PHE A 524 7.28 -31.68 -19.14
C PHE A 524 8.20 -30.79 -18.33
N GLY A 525 7.69 -30.22 -17.25
CA GLY A 525 8.48 -29.51 -16.25
C GLY A 525 8.36 -30.19 -14.89
N GLY A 526 9.47 -30.39 -14.21
CA GLY A 526 9.51 -30.90 -12.84
C GLY A 526 10.34 -29.98 -11.96
N LEU A 527 9.91 -29.75 -10.73
CA LEU A 527 10.63 -29.03 -9.69
C LEU A 527 10.47 -29.76 -8.37
N ALA A 528 11.58 -29.92 -7.64
CA ALA A 528 11.58 -30.33 -6.25
C ALA A 528 12.43 -29.35 -5.45
N GLY A 529 12.05 -29.07 -4.21
CA GLY A 529 12.79 -28.12 -3.39
C GLY A 529 12.62 -28.29 -1.89
N TYR A 530 13.58 -27.72 -1.19
CA TYR A 530 13.66 -27.60 0.25
C TYR A 530 13.88 -26.13 0.62
N THR A 531 13.20 -25.66 1.66
CA THR A 531 13.45 -24.33 2.23
C THR A 531 13.52 -24.40 3.74
N SER A 532 14.43 -23.61 4.31
CA SER A 532 14.58 -23.38 5.74
C SER A 532 14.60 -21.88 5.98
N GLN A 533 13.77 -21.41 6.91
CA GLN A 533 13.71 -20.02 7.31
C GLN A 533 13.74 -19.92 8.84
N ALA A 534 14.53 -18.98 9.36
CA ALA A 534 14.60 -18.68 10.78
C ALA A 534 14.51 -17.17 10.99
N TYR A 535 13.75 -16.77 12.01
CA TYR A 535 13.57 -15.39 12.40
C TYR A 535 13.95 -15.21 13.86
N ARG A 536 14.61 -14.10 14.16
CA ARG A 536 14.85 -13.63 15.52
C ARG A 536 14.60 -12.13 15.59
N GLN A 537 13.91 -11.70 16.64
CA GLN A 537 13.79 -10.31 17.04
C GLN A 537 14.39 -10.14 18.42
N ASP A 538 15.31 -9.21 18.56
CA ASP A 538 15.82 -8.74 19.84
C ASP A 538 15.26 -7.33 20.09
N PHE A 539 14.75 -7.10 21.29
CA PHE A 539 14.19 -5.82 21.74
C PHE A 539 15.01 -5.28 22.92
N LEU A 540 15.34 -4.00 22.86
CA LEU A 540 15.97 -3.24 23.94
C LEU A 540 15.25 -1.91 24.10
N SER A 541 15.04 -1.48 25.35
CA SER A 541 14.57 -0.13 25.66
C SER A 541 15.33 0.43 26.85
N ALA A 542 15.69 1.70 26.78
CA ALA A 542 16.29 2.45 27.87
C ALA A 542 15.66 3.84 27.95
N ALA A 543 15.37 4.33 29.15
CA ALA A 543 14.84 5.67 29.36
C ALA A 543 15.36 6.30 30.64
N ASN A 544 15.52 7.63 30.63
CA ASN A 544 15.83 8.46 31.79
C ASN A 544 14.90 9.69 31.82
N GLU A 545 14.71 10.24 33.01
CA GLU A 545 13.96 11.47 33.26
C GLU A 545 14.83 12.53 33.96
N GLY A 546 14.38 13.79 33.90
CA GLY A 546 15.00 14.91 34.62
C GLY A 546 15.94 15.76 33.78
N TYR A 547 15.73 15.82 32.47
CA TYR A 547 16.48 16.69 31.57
C TYR A 547 16.30 18.17 31.95
N ASN A 548 17.42 18.89 32.08
CA ASN A 548 17.44 20.30 32.52
C ASN A 548 17.14 21.30 31.39
N ASN A 549 17.34 20.89 30.14
CA ASN A 549 17.03 21.65 28.92
C ASN A 549 16.90 20.67 27.74
N ASP A 550 16.47 21.19 26.59
CA ASP A 550 16.22 20.41 25.36
C ASP A 550 17.40 20.44 24.38
N LEU A 551 18.56 20.96 24.80
CA LEU A 551 19.76 21.04 23.94
C LEU A 551 20.52 19.72 23.89
N LEU A 552 20.41 18.91 24.95
CA LEU A 552 21.07 17.62 25.09
C LEU A 552 20.02 16.58 25.46
N THR A 553 19.92 15.53 24.65
CA THR A 553 18.90 14.47 24.80
C THR A 553 19.54 13.09 24.98
N GLU A 554 20.87 13.03 25.19
CA GLU A 554 21.59 11.79 25.45
C GLU A 554 21.19 11.18 26.81
N LEU A 555 21.18 9.84 26.91
CA LEU A 555 20.69 9.13 28.10
C LEU A 555 21.42 9.54 29.38
N ASP A 556 22.73 9.77 29.34
CA ASP A 556 23.57 10.07 30.52
C ASP A 556 23.44 11.51 31.05
N VAL A 557 22.76 12.39 30.30
CA VAL A 557 22.50 13.78 30.69
C VAL A 557 21.53 13.87 31.87
N ALA A 558 20.62 12.90 31.98
CA ALA A 558 19.61 12.83 33.04
C ALA A 558 19.80 11.56 33.88
N SER A 559 19.33 11.59 35.13
CA SER A 559 19.60 10.53 36.11
C SER A 559 18.41 10.14 36.98
N LEU A 560 17.24 10.74 36.75
CA LEU A 560 16.03 10.42 37.50
C LEU A 560 15.31 9.26 36.79
N ASN A 561 14.73 8.37 37.60
CA ASN A 561 13.89 7.25 37.15
C ASN A 561 14.47 6.42 35.99
N PRO A 562 15.73 5.95 36.06
CA PRO A 562 16.30 5.12 35.01
C PRO A 562 15.50 3.83 34.84
N SER A 563 15.18 3.49 33.60
CA SER A 563 14.53 2.22 33.25
C SER A 563 15.23 1.56 32.08
N VAL A 564 15.39 0.24 32.18
CA VAL A 564 15.95 -0.61 31.14
C VAL A 564 15.08 -1.86 31.02
N GLY A 565 14.77 -2.24 29.79
CA GLY A 565 14.03 -3.46 29.47
C GLY A 565 14.56 -4.11 28.21
N GLY A 566 14.36 -5.43 28.09
CA GLY A 566 14.74 -6.16 26.89
C GLY A 566 14.18 -7.57 26.87
N ASN A 567 13.99 -8.12 25.68
CA ASN A 567 13.56 -9.49 25.46
C ASN A 567 13.97 -9.95 24.05
N ALA A 568 13.67 -11.21 23.73
CA ALA A 568 13.84 -11.74 22.38
C ALA A 568 12.71 -12.70 22.04
N SER A 569 12.42 -12.85 20.74
CA SER A 569 11.49 -13.85 20.23
C SER A 569 12.00 -14.47 18.94
N GLU A 570 11.68 -15.74 18.71
CA GLU A 570 12.15 -16.49 17.55
C GLU A 570 11.09 -17.45 17.00
N TRP A 571 11.17 -17.73 15.70
CA TRP A 571 10.41 -18.78 15.04
C TRP A 571 11.19 -19.37 13.86
N ALA A 572 10.82 -20.58 13.46
CA ALA A 572 11.42 -21.26 12.31
C ALA A 572 10.35 -21.95 11.44
N LEU A 573 10.63 -22.01 10.15
CA LEU A 573 9.86 -22.73 9.14
C LEU A 573 10.78 -23.67 8.37
N GLN A 574 10.32 -24.89 8.13
CA GLN A 574 10.98 -25.86 7.27
C GLN A 574 9.96 -26.44 6.30
N SER A 575 10.33 -26.56 5.03
CA SER A 575 9.39 -27.05 4.03
C SER A 575 10.02 -27.88 2.93
N TYR A 576 9.22 -28.80 2.40
CA TYR A 576 9.52 -29.62 1.24
C TYR A 576 8.40 -29.42 0.21
N PHE A 577 8.76 -29.22 -1.06
CA PHE A 577 7.77 -28.94 -2.10
C PHE A 577 8.15 -29.56 -3.44
N GLY A 578 7.13 -29.83 -4.24
CA GLY A 578 7.27 -30.33 -5.60
C GLY A 578 6.22 -29.73 -6.53
N ARG A 579 6.59 -29.59 -7.81
CA ARG A 579 5.74 -29.12 -8.90
C ARG A 579 5.97 -29.97 -10.14
N VAL A 580 4.89 -30.33 -10.83
CA VAL A 580 4.91 -30.99 -12.12
C VAL A 580 4.01 -30.24 -13.09
N ASN A 581 4.57 -29.84 -14.23
CA ASN A 581 3.89 -29.12 -15.30
C ASN A 581 3.88 -29.98 -16.55
N TYR A 582 2.74 -30.00 -17.24
CA TYR A 582 2.56 -30.66 -18.51
C TYR A 582 1.91 -29.69 -19.50
N ASP A 583 2.47 -29.60 -20.69
CA ASP A 583 1.95 -28.81 -21.79
C ASP A 583 1.98 -29.66 -23.06
N TYR A 584 0.83 -29.87 -23.68
CA TYR A 584 0.72 -30.52 -24.99
C TYR A 584 0.39 -29.49 -26.07
N ASP A 585 1.38 -29.16 -26.91
CA ASP A 585 1.27 -28.26 -28.08
C ASP A 585 0.78 -26.83 -27.74
N GLY A 586 0.87 -26.44 -26.47
CA GLY A 586 0.25 -25.24 -25.90
C GLY A 586 -1.27 -25.25 -25.91
N LYS A 587 -1.90 -26.43 -26.06
CA LYS A 587 -3.36 -26.64 -26.09
C LYS A 587 -3.90 -27.11 -24.75
N TYR A 588 -3.34 -28.20 -24.23
CA TYR A 588 -3.74 -28.79 -22.95
C TYR A 588 -2.61 -28.56 -21.96
N LEU A 589 -2.92 -27.81 -20.91
CA LEU A 589 -1.99 -27.40 -19.87
C LEU A 589 -2.46 -28.02 -18.56
N ALA A 590 -1.54 -28.57 -17.79
CA ALA A 590 -1.81 -29.09 -16.45
C ALA A 590 -0.63 -28.77 -15.53
N GLU A 591 -0.92 -28.39 -14.30
CA GLU A 591 0.08 -28.21 -13.25
C GLU A 591 -0.42 -28.84 -11.95
N PHE A 592 0.44 -29.61 -11.29
CA PHE A 592 0.21 -30.18 -9.96
C PHE A 592 1.32 -29.75 -9.01
N ASN A 593 0.94 -29.31 -7.80
CA ASN A 593 1.88 -28.95 -6.75
C ASN A 593 1.52 -29.69 -5.45
N ILE A 594 2.54 -30.03 -4.68
CA ILE A 594 2.38 -30.51 -3.31
C ILE A 594 3.45 -29.89 -2.43
N ARG A 595 3.05 -29.49 -1.22
CA ARG A 595 3.95 -28.93 -0.23
C ARG A 595 3.68 -29.49 1.16
N TYR A 596 4.74 -29.71 1.91
CA TYR A 596 4.73 -30.17 3.30
C TYR A 596 5.52 -29.14 4.13
N ASP A 597 4.80 -28.39 4.96
CA ASP A 597 5.31 -27.25 5.72
C ASP A 597 5.32 -27.56 7.22
N GLY A 598 6.43 -27.30 7.90
CA GLY A 598 6.59 -27.36 9.35
C GLY A 598 6.80 -25.96 9.95
N SER A 599 6.09 -25.64 11.04
CA SER A 599 6.25 -24.39 11.80
C SER A 599 6.50 -24.63 13.28
N SER A 600 7.46 -23.90 13.85
CA SER A 600 7.77 -23.94 15.27
C SER A 600 6.70 -23.29 16.17
N ARG A 601 5.70 -22.61 15.59
CA ARG A 601 4.65 -21.92 16.36
C ARG A 601 3.56 -22.86 16.89
N PHE A 602 3.38 -24.01 16.26
CA PHE A 602 2.37 -25.00 16.67
C PHE A 602 2.94 -25.98 17.70
N GLY A 603 2.06 -26.63 18.46
CA GLY A 603 2.45 -27.70 19.38
C GLY A 603 2.99 -28.93 18.62
N GLU A 604 3.77 -29.77 19.30
CA GLU A 604 4.51 -30.90 18.72
C GLU A 604 3.67 -31.80 17.79
N ASN A 605 2.39 -32.00 18.11
CA ASN A 605 1.48 -32.86 17.34
C ASN A 605 0.93 -32.21 16.06
N ASN A 606 1.08 -30.89 15.87
CA ASN A 606 0.46 -30.13 14.78
C ASN A 606 1.46 -29.26 14.00
N GLN A 607 2.77 -29.47 14.18
CA GLN A 607 3.82 -28.66 13.55
C GLN A 607 3.76 -28.70 12.02
N TYR A 608 3.34 -29.83 11.45
CA TYR A 608 3.35 -30.04 10.00
C TYR A 608 1.96 -30.02 9.36
N GLY A 609 1.87 -29.42 8.17
CA GLY A 609 0.68 -29.39 7.32
C GLY A 609 1.01 -29.74 5.85
N THR A 610 0.06 -30.38 5.15
CA THR A 610 0.18 -30.74 3.73
C THR A 610 -0.80 -29.92 2.89
N PHE A 611 -0.29 -29.33 1.82
CA PHE A 611 -1.02 -28.35 1.01
C PHE A 611 -0.90 -28.70 -0.49
N PRO A 612 -1.85 -29.47 -1.05
CA PRO A 612 -1.88 -29.80 -2.47
C PRO A 612 -2.55 -28.70 -3.30
N SER A 613 -2.17 -28.58 -4.56
CA SER A 613 -2.92 -27.82 -5.56
C SER A 613 -2.78 -28.40 -6.95
N PHE A 614 -3.75 -28.09 -7.80
CA PHE A 614 -3.81 -28.54 -9.18
C PHE A 614 -4.51 -27.49 -10.05
N SER A 615 -4.11 -27.42 -11.32
CA SER A 615 -4.73 -26.53 -12.29
C SER A 615 -4.69 -27.11 -13.70
N LEU A 616 -5.67 -26.71 -14.49
CA LEU A 616 -5.85 -27.09 -15.89
C LEU A 616 -6.07 -25.85 -16.75
N GLY A 617 -5.58 -25.89 -17.98
CA GLY A 617 -5.84 -24.89 -19.00
C GLY A 617 -6.09 -25.54 -20.35
N TRP A 618 -7.10 -25.04 -21.07
CA TRP A 618 -7.41 -25.45 -22.43
C TRP A 618 -7.46 -24.24 -23.35
N ASN A 619 -6.47 -24.12 -24.24
CA ASN A 619 -6.41 -23.08 -25.25
C ASN A 619 -7.15 -23.54 -26.53
N MET A 620 -8.42 -23.15 -26.61
CA MET A 620 -9.32 -23.47 -27.72
C MET A 620 -8.93 -22.79 -29.03
N ALA A 621 -8.27 -21.63 -29.00
CA ALA A 621 -7.86 -20.92 -30.22
C ALA A 621 -6.91 -21.77 -31.10
N LYS A 622 -6.21 -22.74 -30.50
CA LYS A 622 -5.35 -23.70 -31.20
C LYS A 622 -6.07 -24.94 -31.72
N GLU A 623 -7.38 -25.06 -31.53
CA GLU A 623 -8.15 -26.20 -32.01
C GLU A 623 -8.54 -26.05 -33.47
N ALA A 624 -8.62 -27.17 -34.19
CA ALA A 624 -8.94 -27.16 -35.62
C ALA A 624 -10.31 -26.52 -35.92
N PHE A 625 -11.27 -26.62 -35.00
CA PHE A 625 -12.59 -26.01 -35.16
C PHE A 625 -12.57 -24.47 -35.03
N MET A 626 -11.57 -23.89 -34.36
CA MET A 626 -11.40 -22.45 -34.24
C MET A 626 -10.54 -21.85 -35.36
N ALA A 627 -9.91 -22.66 -36.21
CA ALA A 627 -8.97 -22.20 -37.24
C ALA A 627 -9.58 -21.18 -38.23
N ASN A 628 -10.90 -21.22 -38.44
CA ASN A 628 -11.61 -20.27 -39.32
C ASN A 628 -11.85 -18.90 -38.66
N LEU A 629 -11.66 -18.77 -37.34
CA LEU A 629 -11.85 -17.53 -36.59
C LEU A 629 -10.53 -16.77 -36.48
N THR A 630 -10.02 -16.28 -37.61
CA THR A 630 -8.69 -15.63 -37.72
C THR A 630 -8.52 -14.39 -36.83
N LYS A 631 -9.61 -13.78 -36.37
CA LYS A 631 -9.59 -12.65 -35.43
C LYS A 631 -9.43 -13.06 -33.97
N VAL A 632 -9.44 -14.35 -33.65
CA VAL A 632 -9.25 -14.87 -32.29
C VAL A 632 -7.82 -15.40 -32.17
N ASN A 633 -6.96 -14.65 -31.49
CA ASN A 633 -5.55 -14.98 -31.34
C ASN A 633 -5.32 -15.95 -30.18
N GLU A 634 -6.01 -15.75 -29.06
CA GLU A 634 -5.98 -16.63 -27.89
C GLU A 634 -7.38 -16.74 -27.30
N MET A 635 -7.76 -17.95 -26.89
CA MET A 635 -8.98 -18.19 -26.13
C MET A 635 -8.74 -19.40 -25.24
N LYS A 636 -8.48 -19.14 -23.96
CA LYS A 636 -8.10 -20.14 -22.98
C LYS A 636 -9.08 -20.13 -21.82
N ILE A 637 -9.65 -21.30 -21.52
CA ILE A 637 -10.36 -21.53 -20.26
C ILE A 637 -9.38 -22.19 -19.31
N ARG A 638 -9.37 -21.73 -18.07
CA ARG A 638 -8.55 -22.29 -16.99
C ARG A 638 -9.38 -22.56 -15.75
N ALA A 639 -8.97 -23.56 -14.99
CA ALA A 639 -9.56 -23.89 -13.70
C ALA A 639 -8.46 -24.34 -12.74
N SER A 640 -8.53 -23.90 -11.49
CA SER A 640 -7.60 -24.31 -10.45
C SER A 640 -8.31 -24.61 -9.13
N TRP A 641 -7.71 -25.52 -8.36
CA TRP A 641 -8.10 -25.83 -6.99
C TRP A 641 -6.85 -26.04 -6.15
N GLY A 642 -6.85 -25.55 -4.92
CA GLY A 642 -5.75 -25.83 -4.01
C GLY A 642 -6.01 -25.40 -2.59
N GLN A 643 -5.17 -25.93 -1.70
CA GLN A 643 -5.14 -25.58 -0.29
C GLN A 643 -3.83 -24.89 0.06
N LEU A 644 -3.92 -23.88 0.92
CA LEU A 644 -2.78 -23.16 1.49
C LEU A 644 -2.93 -23.12 3.01
N GLY A 645 -1.81 -23.16 3.73
CA GLY A 645 -1.80 -22.97 5.18
C GLY A 645 -1.70 -21.50 5.57
N ASN A 646 -2.10 -21.18 6.81
CA ASN A 646 -1.78 -19.93 7.49
C ASN A 646 -1.34 -20.26 8.94
N GLN A 647 -0.25 -19.62 9.38
CA GLN A 647 0.39 -19.81 10.69
C GLN A 647 0.62 -18.51 11.47
N ASN A 648 -0.09 -17.44 11.10
CA ASN A 648 0.02 -16.14 11.75
C ASN A 648 -0.64 -16.16 13.14
N ILE A 649 0.01 -16.85 14.08
CA ILE A 649 -0.24 -16.81 15.52
C ILE A 649 0.98 -16.24 16.24
N GLY A 650 0.81 -15.79 17.48
CA GLY A 650 1.93 -15.38 18.32
C GLY A 650 2.90 -16.55 18.60
N ASN A 651 4.18 -16.24 18.80
CA ASN A 651 5.18 -17.24 19.18
C ASN A 651 4.83 -17.85 20.55
N TYR A 652 5.12 -19.14 20.73
CA TYR A 652 4.93 -19.88 21.98
C TYR A 652 3.48 -20.02 22.46
N SER A 653 2.46 -19.69 21.64
CA SER A 653 1.04 -19.82 21.99
C SER A 653 0.59 -21.26 22.36
N SER A 654 1.38 -22.26 21.96
CA SER A 654 1.16 -23.68 22.26
C SER A 654 1.76 -24.14 23.59
N ILE A 655 2.55 -23.30 24.27
CA ILE A 655 3.34 -23.66 25.46
C ILE A 655 2.87 -22.82 26.65
N ALA A 656 2.72 -23.44 27.82
CA ALA A 656 2.42 -22.72 29.05
C ALA A 656 3.65 -21.91 29.51
N THR A 657 3.46 -20.61 29.74
CA THR A 657 4.52 -19.69 30.15
C THR A 657 4.29 -19.13 31.56
N VAL A 658 5.38 -18.73 32.22
CA VAL A 658 5.37 -18.08 33.52
C VAL A 658 6.12 -16.76 33.41
N ASN A 659 5.43 -15.65 33.73
CA ASN A 659 6.00 -14.32 33.79
C ASN A 659 6.69 -14.13 35.14
N LEU A 660 7.97 -13.73 35.15
CA LEU A 660 8.80 -13.58 36.36
C LEU A 660 8.87 -12.13 36.88
N ASP A 661 8.19 -11.21 36.19
CA ASP A 661 8.15 -9.77 36.43
C ASP A 661 6.85 -9.34 37.13
N GLN A 662 6.34 -10.17 38.04
CA GLN A 662 5.04 -9.93 38.70
C GLN A 662 5.27 -9.39 40.11
N PRO A 663 5.44 -8.06 40.28
CA PRO A 663 5.77 -7.50 41.57
C PRO A 663 4.64 -7.78 42.58
N TYR A 664 5.03 -8.23 43.77
CA TYR A 664 4.11 -8.44 44.88
C TYR A 664 4.61 -7.67 46.11
N VAL A 665 3.69 -7.15 46.92
CA VAL A 665 4.07 -6.44 48.14
C VAL A 665 4.07 -7.42 49.31
N PHE A 666 5.25 -7.68 49.88
CA PHE A 666 5.41 -8.43 51.13
C PHE A 666 6.03 -7.52 52.19
N GLY A 667 5.31 -7.31 53.30
CA GLY A 667 5.83 -6.52 54.43
C GLY A 667 6.26 -5.10 54.05
N ASN A 668 5.47 -4.40 53.22
CA ASN A 668 5.76 -3.09 52.62
C ASN A 668 6.95 -3.02 51.64
N SER A 669 7.53 -4.16 51.25
CA SER A 669 8.58 -4.23 50.23
C SER A 669 8.05 -4.87 48.96
N LEU A 670 8.41 -4.29 47.80
CA LEU A 670 8.16 -4.90 46.50
C LEU A 670 9.14 -6.06 46.32
N VAL A 671 8.62 -7.27 46.04
CA VAL A 671 9.43 -8.44 45.69
C VAL A 671 9.02 -8.93 44.31
N ALA A 672 9.98 -9.47 43.55
CA ALA A 672 9.68 -10.10 42.28
C ALA A 672 8.90 -11.40 42.51
N GLY A 673 7.72 -11.49 41.92
CA GLY A 673 6.88 -12.68 41.92
C GLY A 673 6.78 -13.30 40.53
N ALA A 674 6.21 -14.49 40.49
CA ALA A 674 5.98 -15.22 39.25
C ALA A 674 4.50 -15.59 39.13
N ALA A 675 3.90 -15.37 37.97
CA ALA A 675 2.54 -15.81 37.69
C ALA A 675 2.37 -16.19 36.21
N SER A 676 1.42 -17.07 35.93
CA SER A 676 0.97 -17.27 34.55
C SER A 676 -0.04 -16.17 34.20
N ARG A 677 0.12 -15.55 33.02
CA ARG A 677 -0.79 -14.49 32.53
C ARG A 677 -1.53 -14.85 31.26
N ALA A 678 -1.27 -16.02 30.69
CA ALA A 678 -1.85 -16.46 29.43
C ALA A 678 -2.15 -17.95 29.45
N LEU A 679 -3.28 -18.33 28.87
CA LEU A 679 -3.61 -19.73 28.61
C LEU A 679 -2.84 -20.22 27.37
N ALA A 680 -2.50 -21.50 27.35
CA ALA A 680 -1.83 -22.15 26.22
C ALA A 680 -2.74 -23.21 25.59
N ASN A 681 -2.61 -23.38 24.27
CA ASN A 681 -3.32 -24.42 23.53
C ASN A 681 -2.35 -25.30 22.74
N PRO A 682 -1.92 -26.46 23.29
CA PRO A 682 -1.02 -27.38 22.60
C PRO A 682 -1.60 -27.96 21.29
N ASN A 683 -2.93 -27.92 21.15
CA ASN A 683 -3.66 -28.49 20.01
C ASN A 683 -3.94 -27.47 18.90
N VAL A 684 -3.43 -26.24 19.01
CA VAL A 684 -3.52 -25.25 17.93
C VAL A 684 -2.84 -25.81 16.68
N LYS A 685 -3.52 -25.68 15.54
CA LYS A 685 -3.09 -26.20 14.23
C LYS A 685 -3.24 -25.12 13.16
N TRP A 686 -2.77 -25.41 11.95
CA TRP A 686 -2.86 -24.53 10.79
C TRP A 686 -4.31 -24.11 10.48
N GLU A 687 -4.49 -22.83 10.15
CA GLU A 687 -5.65 -22.37 9.38
C GLU A 687 -5.45 -22.82 7.92
N THR A 688 -6.49 -23.32 7.26
CA THR A 688 -6.41 -23.84 5.89
C THR A 688 -7.31 -23.03 4.97
N THR A 689 -6.71 -22.35 3.99
CA THR A 689 -7.44 -21.66 2.93
C THR A 689 -7.59 -22.58 1.72
N GLU A 690 -8.82 -22.93 1.36
CA GLU A 690 -9.16 -23.68 0.16
C GLU A 690 -9.67 -22.72 -0.92
N THR A 691 -9.09 -22.74 -2.11
CA THR A 691 -9.46 -21.84 -3.20
C THR A 691 -9.81 -22.62 -4.46
N THR A 692 -10.93 -22.28 -5.08
CA THR A 692 -11.30 -22.69 -6.44
C THR A 692 -11.35 -21.45 -7.34
N ASP A 693 -10.80 -21.55 -8.54
CA ASP A 693 -10.77 -20.47 -9.54
C ASP A 693 -11.19 -21.01 -10.92
N ILE A 694 -11.99 -20.25 -11.65
CA ILE A 694 -12.35 -20.51 -13.04
C ILE A 694 -12.12 -19.22 -13.81
N GLY A 695 -11.26 -19.28 -14.82
CA GLY A 695 -10.84 -18.13 -15.61
C GLY A 695 -11.04 -18.31 -17.11
N LEU A 696 -11.25 -17.19 -17.79
CA LEU A 696 -11.23 -17.06 -19.25
C LEU A 696 -10.21 -15.99 -19.62
N ASP A 697 -9.23 -16.36 -20.44
CA ASP A 697 -8.29 -15.45 -21.07
C ASP A 697 -8.57 -15.41 -22.57
N MET A 698 -8.79 -14.23 -23.12
CA MET A 698 -9.11 -14.04 -24.53
C MET A 698 -8.32 -12.86 -25.10
N THR A 699 -7.72 -13.08 -26.27
CA THR A 699 -7.06 -12.02 -27.03
C THR A 699 -7.53 -12.07 -28.48
N ILE A 700 -8.03 -10.94 -28.99
CA ILE A 700 -8.66 -10.81 -30.32
C ILE A 700 -8.15 -9.58 -31.07
N PHE A 701 -8.46 -9.53 -32.37
CA PHE A 701 -8.12 -8.44 -33.29
C PHE A 701 -6.62 -8.18 -33.41
N ASP A 702 -5.85 -9.23 -33.69
CA ASP A 702 -4.39 -9.17 -33.86
C ASP A 702 -3.70 -8.65 -32.59
N TYR A 703 -4.07 -9.23 -31.45
CA TYR A 703 -3.56 -8.89 -30.12
C TYR A 703 -3.89 -7.47 -29.64
N LYS A 704 -4.81 -6.76 -30.31
CA LYS A 704 -5.21 -5.40 -29.91
C LYS A 704 -6.16 -5.37 -28.73
N LEU A 705 -6.96 -6.40 -28.51
CA LEU A 705 -7.92 -6.45 -27.41
C LEU A 705 -7.68 -7.71 -26.58
N SER A 706 -7.30 -7.53 -25.32
CA SER A 706 -7.17 -8.60 -24.33
C SER A 706 -8.25 -8.46 -23.26
N PHE A 707 -8.91 -9.56 -22.96
CA PHE A 707 -9.95 -9.68 -21.95
C PHE A 707 -9.64 -10.86 -21.04
N THR A 708 -9.67 -10.63 -19.73
CA THR A 708 -9.57 -11.68 -18.71
C THR A 708 -10.78 -11.57 -17.79
N ALA A 709 -11.40 -12.71 -17.51
CA ALA A 709 -12.44 -12.85 -16.50
C ALA A 709 -12.11 -14.00 -15.55
N ASP A 710 -12.26 -13.78 -14.26
CA ASP A 710 -12.07 -14.80 -13.23
C ASP A 710 -13.30 -14.85 -12.31
N TYR A 711 -13.70 -16.06 -11.93
CA TYR A 711 -14.56 -16.31 -10.78
C TYR A 711 -13.78 -17.11 -9.75
N TYR A 712 -13.83 -16.69 -8.49
CA TYR A 712 -13.16 -17.40 -7.40
C TYR A 712 -14.09 -17.66 -6.22
N ASN A 713 -13.79 -18.73 -5.50
CA ASN A 713 -14.37 -19.06 -4.21
C ASN A 713 -13.25 -19.52 -3.26
N ARG A 714 -12.95 -18.68 -2.27
CA ARG A 714 -11.91 -18.87 -1.27
C ARG A 714 -12.57 -19.09 0.10
N LYS A 715 -12.29 -20.23 0.73
CA LYS A 715 -12.80 -20.60 2.05
C LYS A 715 -11.65 -20.82 3.03
N SER A 716 -11.55 -19.99 4.05
CA SER A 716 -10.63 -20.17 5.17
C SER A 716 -11.31 -21.01 6.23
N LYS A 717 -10.79 -22.21 6.48
CA LYS A 717 -11.27 -23.16 7.49
C LYS A 717 -10.32 -23.18 8.68
N ASN A 718 -10.84 -23.55 9.86
CA ASN A 718 -10.06 -23.61 11.10
C ASN A 718 -9.45 -22.23 11.44
N VAL A 719 -10.19 -21.15 11.21
CA VAL A 719 -9.72 -19.77 11.41
C VAL A 719 -9.19 -19.60 12.84
N LEU A 720 -8.03 -18.95 12.96
CA LEU A 720 -7.31 -18.79 14.21
C LEU A 720 -7.85 -17.58 14.99
N LEU A 721 -8.52 -17.83 16.13
CA LEU A 721 -9.19 -16.82 16.95
C LEU A 721 -8.74 -16.89 18.41
N SER A 722 -8.80 -15.76 19.10
CA SER A 722 -8.58 -15.65 20.55
C SER A 722 -9.85 -15.13 21.23
N PRO A 723 -10.92 -15.93 21.33
CA PRO A 723 -12.17 -15.49 21.94
C PRO A 723 -11.96 -15.14 23.41
N PRO A 724 -12.60 -14.08 23.93
CA PRO A 724 -12.43 -13.67 25.32
C PRO A 724 -12.84 -14.79 26.27
N VAL A 725 -12.05 -14.99 27.33
CA VAL A 725 -12.32 -15.95 28.40
C VAL A 725 -12.98 -15.27 29.60
N VAL A 726 -13.75 -16.04 30.37
CA VAL A 726 -14.44 -15.51 31.56
C VAL A 726 -13.46 -14.96 32.59
N ALA A 727 -13.75 -13.77 33.12
CA ALA A 727 -12.88 -13.07 34.08
C ALA A 727 -12.62 -13.88 35.37
N THR A 728 -13.50 -14.83 35.70
CA THR A 728 -13.34 -15.76 36.84
C THR A 728 -12.10 -16.67 36.71
N LEU A 729 -11.51 -16.80 35.52
CA LEU A 729 -10.23 -17.47 35.30
C LEU A 729 -9.01 -16.61 35.69
N GLY A 730 -9.22 -15.40 36.23
CA GLY A 730 -8.15 -14.53 36.73
C GLY A 730 -7.64 -13.52 35.69
N ASN A 731 -8.48 -13.11 34.72
CA ASN A 731 -8.10 -12.22 33.62
C ASN A 731 -6.88 -12.70 32.82
N LEU A 732 -6.73 -14.02 32.67
CA LEU A 732 -5.71 -14.60 31.80
C LEU A 732 -6.01 -14.25 30.34
N SER A 733 -4.96 -13.97 29.56
CA SER A 733 -5.10 -13.82 28.12
C SER A 733 -5.61 -15.12 27.48
N PRO A 734 -6.62 -15.06 26.60
CA PRO A 734 -7.18 -16.25 25.96
C PRO A 734 -6.17 -16.91 25.01
N PRO A 735 -6.18 -18.25 24.89
CA PRO A 735 -5.30 -18.92 23.95
C PRO A 735 -5.85 -18.79 22.52
N VAL A 736 -4.98 -18.91 21.52
CA VAL A 736 -5.43 -19.03 20.13
C VAL A 736 -6.06 -20.41 19.89
N GLN A 737 -7.20 -20.45 19.21
CA GLN A 737 -7.95 -21.66 18.89
C GLN A 737 -8.46 -21.63 17.45
N ASN A 738 -8.66 -22.82 16.86
CA ASN A 738 -9.21 -22.96 15.51
C ASN A 738 -10.75 -23.00 15.57
N GLN A 739 -11.43 -21.87 15.33
CA GLN A 739 -12.87 -21.72 15.60
C GLN A 739 -13.62 -20.87 14.55
N GLY A 740 -13.50 -21.20 13.27
CA GLY A 740 -14.34 -20.53 12.27
C GLY A 740 -14.13 -20.98 10.83
N GLU A 741 -15.07 -20.61 9.98
CA GLU A 741 -15.01 -20.71 8.53
C GLU A 741 -15.47 -19.39 7.88
N ILE A 742 -14.62 -18.80 7.04
CA ILE A 742 -14.87 -17.54 6.33
C ILE A 742 -14.80 -17.78 4.83
N GLN A 743 -15.68 -17.14 4.07
CA GLN A 743 -15.72 -17.20 2.63
C GLN A 743 -15.50 -15.81 2.01
N ASN A 744 -14.66 -15.76 0.98
CA ASN A 744 -14.60 -14.69 0.00
C ASN A 744 -14.91 -15.29 -1.37
N GLN A 745 -15.92 -14.77 -2.05
CA GLN A 745 -16.26 -15.19 -3.41
C GLN A 745 -16.48 -13.97 -4.28
N GLY A 746 -16.12 -14.05 -5.56
CA GLY A 746 -16.07 -12.85 -6.37
C GLY A 746 -15.82 -13.07 -7.84
N TYR A 747 -15.94 -11.97 -8.56
CA TYR A 747 -15.67 -11.88 -10.00
C TYR A 747 -14.61 -10.82 -10.24
N GLU A 748 -13.69 -11.08 -11.16
CA GLU A 748 -12.65 -10.13 -11.57
C GLU A 748 -12.66 -10.02 -13.08
N PHE A 749 -12.61 -8.80 -13.61
CA PHE A 749 -12.58 -8.52 -15.04
C PHE A 749 -11.45 -7.56 -15.35
N SER A 750 -10.77 -7.79 -16.47
CA SER A 750 -9.72 -6.92 -17.00
C SER A 750 -9.88 -6.83 -18.51
N LEU A 751 -9.78 -5.62 -19.04
CA LEU A 751 -9.89 -5.30 -20.45
C LEU A 751 -8.75 -4.37 -20.84
N ASN A 752 -7.99 -4.73 -21.87
CA ASN A 752 -6.90 -3.91 -22.39
C ASN A 752 -7.06 -3.78 -23.90
N TYR A 753 -7.05 -2.55 -24.39
CA TYR A 753 -7.11 -2.22 -25.80
C TYR A 753 -5.89 -1.41 -26.23
N TYR A 754 -5.24 -1.82 -27.29
CA TYR A 754 -4.10 -1.15 -27.90
C TYR A 754 -4.49 -0.69 -29.30
N GLY A 755 -4.33 0.61 -29.56
CA GLY A 755 -4.70 1.23 -30.82
C GLY A 755 -3.63 2.17 -31.35
N ASN A 756 -3.71 2.42 -32.65
CA ASN A 756 -2.89 3.40 -33.35
C ASN A 756 -3.72 4.12 -34.41
N ILE A 757 -3.50 5.42 -34.58
CA ILE A 757 -4.07 6.23 -35.66
C ILE A 757 -2.91 6.71 -36.52
N GLY A 758 -2.79 6.17 -37.73
CA GLY A 758 -1.59 6.33 -38.54
C GLY A 758 -0.36 5.69 -37.89
N SER A 759 0.83 6.19 -38.23
CA SER A 759 2.12 5.73 -37.68
C SER A 759 2.57 6.49 -36.44
N GLU A 760 1.97 7.66 -36.16
CA GLU A 760 2.51 8.62 -35.18
C GLU A 760 1.73 8.68 -33.87
N PHE A 761 0.42 8.37 -33.88
CA PHE A 761 -0.43 8.38 -32.69
C PHE A 761 -0.68 6.96 -32.20
N ARG A 762 -0.22 6.66 -30.99
CA ARG A 762 -0.43 5.36 -30.31
C ARG A 762 -1.21 5.60 -29.04
N TYR A 763 -2.11 4.70 -28.68
CA TYR A 763 -2.86 4.81 -27.43
C TYR A 763 -3.18 3.43 -26.86
N SER A 764 -3.34 3.38 -25.54
CA SER A 764 -3.90 2.22 -24.87
C SER A 764 -4.99 2.63 -23.90
N LEU A 765 -6.00 1.78 -23.78
CA LEU A 765 -7.06 1.88 -22.79
C LEU A 765 -7.09 0.58 -22.00
N SER A 766 -6.91 0.69 -20.70
CA SER A 766 -6.97 -0.44 -19.77
C SER A 766 -8.06 -0.17 -18.74
N GLY A 767 -8.88 -1.18 -18.45
CA GLY A 767 -9.92 -1.14 -17.45
C GLY A 767 -9.95 -2.43 -16.65
N ASN A 768 -10.18 -2.33 -15.35
CA ASN A 768 -10.41 -3.49 -14.50
C ASN A 768 -11.57 -3.22 -13.54
N TRP A 769 -12.25 -4.29 -13.15
CA TRP A 769 -13.28 -4.30 -12.13
C TRP A 769 -13.16 -5.57 -11.31
N SER A 770 -13.46 -5.50 -10.03
CA SER A 770 -13.47 -6.66 -9.14
C SER A 770 -14.59 -6.51 -8.13
N HIS A 771 -15.27 -7.62 -7.87
CA HIS A 771 -16.34 -7.76 -6.91
C HIS A 771 -16.00 -8.86 -5.91
N ASN A 772 -16.16 -8.60 -4.62
CA ASN A 772 -15.91 -9.57 -3.55
C ASN A 772 -17.00 -9.51 -2.50
N ASP A 773 -17.67 -10.64 -2.29
CA ASP A 773 -18.58 -10.87 -1.17
C ASP A 773 -17.85 -11.63 -0.06
N ASN A 774 -17.81 -11.04 1.13
CA ASN A 774 -17.28 -11.67 2.33
C ASN A 774 -18.42 -12.21 3.21
N LYS A 775 -18.25 -13.42 3.76
CA LYS A 775 -19.24 -14.03 4.65
C LYS A 775 -18.61 -14.96 5.68
N VAL A 776 -19.05 -14.86 6.93
CA VAL A 776 -18.79 -15.86 7.97
C VAL A 776 -19.73 -17.04 7.77
N LEU A 777 -19.18 -18.20 7.42
CA LEU A 777 -19.94 -19.43 7.20
C LEU A 777 -20.20 -20.20 8.49
N LYS A 778 -19.20 -20.22 9.39
CA LYS A 778 -19.28 -20.90 10.68
C LYS A 778 -18.45 -20.15 11.72
N LEU A 779 -18.94 -20.04 12.94
CA LEU A 779 -18.26 -19.42 14.06
C LEU A 779 -18.80 -20.01 15.38
N ASP A 780 -17.90 -20.51 16.22
CA ASP A 780 -18.34 -21.20 17.45
C ASP A 780 -18.98 -20.23 18.48
N SER A 781 -18.61 -18.95 18.44
CA SER A 781 -19.24 -17.88 19.24
C SER A 781 -19.11 -16.52 18.56
N GLU A 782 -20.15 -15.69 18.65
CA GLU A 782 -20.12 -14.32 18.11
C GLU A 782 -18.99 -13.50 18.76
N PHE A 783 -18.30 -12.72 17.94
CA PHE A 783 -17.18 -11.90 18.39
C PHE A 783 -17.54 -10.41 18.26
N LEU A 784 -17.86 -9.79 19.39
CA LEU A 784 -18.11 -8.35 19.50
C LEU A 784 -16.84 -7.63 19.96
N SER A 785 -16.40 -6.65 19.17
CA SER A 785 -15.17 -5.90 19.37
C SER A 785 -15.48 -4.39 19.50
N ALA A 786 -14.83 -3.72 20.45
CA ALA A 786 -15.06 -2.31 20.85
C ALA A 786 -16.54 -1.92 21.02
N ASN A 787 -17.41 -2.89 21.34
CA ASN A 787 -18.85 -2.70 21.48
C ASN A 787 -19.55 -2.18 20.21
N LYS A 788 -18.90 -2.20 19.03
CA LYS A 788 -19.41 -1.62 17.77
C LYS A 788 -19.11 -2.40 16.50
N VAL A 789 -18.32 -3.47 16.59
CA VAL A 789 -17.94 -4.32 15.45
C VAL A 789 -18.29 -5.76 15.78
N LEU A 790 -19.16 -6.39 15.00
CA LEU A 790 -19.63 -7.74 15.22
C LEU A 790 -19.18 -8.67 14.09
N THR A 791 -18.57 -9.79 14.46
CA THR A 791 -18.38 -10.94 13.57
C THR A 791 -19.37 -12.03 13.97
N LYS A 792 -20.28 -12.36 13.06
CA LYS A 792 -21.41 -13.27 13.29
C LYS A 792 -21.68 -14.12 12.04
N GLU A 793 -22.07 -15.37 12.24
CA GLU A 793 -22.47 -16.27 11.15
C GLU A 793 -23.54 -15.64 10.26
N GLY A 794 -23.40 -15.79 8.95
CA GLY A 794 -24.34 -15.27 7.97
C GLY A 794 -24.04 -13.85 7.47
N TYR A 795 -23.16 -13.12 8.15
CA TYR A 795 -22.82 -11.72 7.81
C TYR A 795 -21.37 -11.58 7.37
N PRO A 796 -21.01 -10.45 6.71
CA PRO A 796 -19.62 -10.10 6.48
C PRO A 796 -18.84 -10.01 7.77
N ILE A 797 -17.55 -10.33 7.70
CA ILE A 797 -16.65 -10.18 8.82
C ILE A 797 -16.59 -8.73 9.30
N ASN A 798 -16.48 -8.52 10.61
CA ASN A 798 -16.32 -7.20 11.23
C ASN A 798 -17.41 -6.19 10.81
N SER A 799 -18.66 -6.62 10.70
CA SER A 799 -19.76 -5.73 10.35
C SER A 799 -19.99 -4.66 11.43
N PHE A 800 -20.37 -3.44 11.05
CA PHE A 800 -20.74 -2.41 12.02
C PHE A 800 -22.00 -2.86 12.78
N TYR A 801 -21.97 -2.77 14.10
CA TYR A 801 -23.03 -3.21 15.00
C TYR A 801 -23.39 -2.10 15.97
N GLY A 802 -24.67 -1.74 16.03
CA GLY A 802 -25.08 -0.55 16.73
C GLY A 802 -26.58 -0.30 16.65
N HIS A 803 -27.01 0.88 17.09
CA HIS A 803 -28.42 1.24 17.05
C HIS A 803 -28.82 1.86 15.70
N VAL A 804 -30.05 1.62 15.30
CA VAL A 804 -30.67 2.23 14.12
C VAL A 804 -31.33 3.54 14.52
N ILE A 805 -30.93 4.62 13.87
CA ILE A 805 -31.57 5.94 13.97
C ILE A 805 -32.58 6.07 12.84
N THR A 806 -33.82 6.41 13.18
CA THR A 806 -34.94 6.55 12.23
C THR A 806 -35.33 7.99 11.95
N GLY A 807 -34.81 8.94 12.73
CA GLY A 807 -35.04 10.38 12.55
C GLY A 807 -34.57 11.21 13.73
N ILE A 808 -35.04 12.46 13.78
CA ILE A 808 -34.84 13.42 14.87
C ILE A 808 -36.21 13.90 15.35
N PHE A 809 -36.41 13.99 16.66
CA PHE A 809 -37.65 14.53 17.24
C PHE A 809 -37.86 15.97 16.78
N GLN A 810 -39.04 16.28 16.23
CA GLN A 810 -39.37 17.61 15.72
C GLN A 810 -40.04 18.50 16.77
N SER A 811 -40.50 17.92 17.89
CA SER A 811 -41.06 18.69 19.00
C SER A 811 -40.85 18.01 20.35
N ASP A 812 -40.91 18.79 21.43
CA ASP A 812 -40.81 18.24 22.80
C ASP A 812 -42.00 17.34 23.14
N ILE A 813 -43.16 17.59 22.53
CA ILE A 813 -44.36 16.74 22.69
C ILE A 813 -44.10 15.38 22.08
N GLU A 814 -43.59 15.34 20.85
CA GLU A 814 -43.22 14.08 20.18
C GLU A 814 -42.16 13.31 20.98
N ALA A 815 -41.15 14.01 21.51
CA ALA A 815 -40.13 13.41 22.37
C ALA A 815 -40.68 12.85 23.70
N GLN A 816 -41.72 13.49 24.26
CA GLN A 816 -42.36 13.06 25.52
C GLN A 816 -43.41 11.97 25.31
N ASP A 817 -44.11 11.98 24.18
CA ASP A 817 -45.17 11.01 23.82
C ASP A 817 -44.61 9.72 23.22
N ALA A 818 -43.33 9.68 22.82
CA ALA A 818 -42.68 8.47 22.34
C ALA A 818 -42.69 7.37 23.41
N GLU A 819 -43.60 6.39 23.26
CA GLU A 819 -43.75 5.21 24.13
C GLU A 819 -42.45 4.37 24.27
N SER A 820 -41.47 4.58 23.38
CA SER A 820 -40.22 3.81 23.22
C SER A 820 -39.08 4.12 24.21
N PHE A 821 -39.35 4.80 25.33
CA PHE A 821 -38.30 5.10 26.33
C PHE A 821 -38.58 4.48 27.70
N GLY A 822 -38.72 3.18 27.73
CA GLY A 822 -38.70 2.42 28.96
C GLY A 822 -37.27 2.38 29.55
N LEU A 823 -37.17 2.97 30.75
CA LEU A 823 -36.11 2.82 31.75
C LEU A 823 -34.75 3.48 31.46
N GLN A 824 -34.68 4.81 31.62
CA GLN A 824 -33.58 5.37 32.43
C GLN A 824 -34.03 5.49 33.89
N PRO A 825 -33.27 5.01 34.86
CA PRO A 825 -33.33 5.55 36.22
C PRO A 825 -32.94 7.05 36.17
N GLY A 826 -33.93 7.94 35.98
CA GLY A 826 -33.77 9.40 35.93
C GLY A 826 -34.20 10.13 34.64
N ALA A 827 -34.94 9.51 33.71
CA ALA A 827 -35.32 10.08 32.40
C ALA A 827 -36.18 11.36 32.51
N THR A 828 -35.54 12.52 32.31
CA THR A 828 -36.15 13.84 32.02
C THR A 828 -35.37 14.57 30.91
N LEU A 829 -34.57 13.84 30.10
CA LEU A 829 -33.50 14.41 29.28
C LEU A 829 -33.73 14.43 27.74
N VAL A 830 -34.81 13.85 27.21
CA VAL A 830 -35.07 13.86 25.75
C VAL A 830 -35.88 15.10 25.37
N SER A 831 -35.53 15.74 24.25
CA SER A 831 -36.19 16.95 23.74
C SER A 831 -36.20 16.97 22.21
N ALA A 832 -36.92 17.93 21.63
CA ALA A 832 -36.83 18.21 20.19
C ALA A 832 -35.37 18.39 19.77
N GLY A 833 -34.98 17.80 18.64
CA GLY A 833 -33.60 17.81 18.14
C GLY A 833 -32.72 16.63 18.56
N ASP A 834 -33.17 15.76 19.48
CA ASP A 834 -32.49 14.51 19.81
C ASP A 834 -32.83 13.38 18.79
N TYR A 835 -31.95 12.39 18.66
CA TYR A 835 -32.16 11.24 17.77
C TYR A 835 -33.30 10.32 18.23
N ILE A 836 -34.04 9.77 17.25
CA ILE A 836 -35.04 8.72 17.43
C ILE A 836 -34.39 7.36 17.19
N TYR A 837 -34.46 6.49 18.18
CA TYR A 837 -33.91 5.13 18.13
C TYR A 837 -35.01 4.12 17.77
N GLU A 838 -34.70 3.16 16.91
CA GLU A 838 -35.60 2.04 16.63
C GLU A 838 -35.68 1.09 17.84
N ASP A 839 -36.89 0.90 18.38
CA ASP A 839 -37.24 -0.21 19.27
C ASP A 839 -37.56 -1.44 18.41
N ARG A 840 -36.66 -2.42 18.40
CA ARG A 840 -36.71 -3.55 17.47
C ARG A 840 -37.49 -4.73 18.00
N ASP A 841 -37.58 -4.88 19.32
CA ASP A 841 -38.33 -5.96 19.95
C ASP A 841 -39.76 -5.55 20.35
N GLY A 842 -40.08 -4.25 20.28
CA GLY A 842 -41.40 -3.68 20.48
C GLY A 842 -41.84 -3.67 21.95
N ASN A 843 -40.88 -3.73 22.88
CA ASN A 843 -41.15 -3.75 24.32
C ASN A 843 -41.25 -2.34 24.94
N GLY A 844 -41.01 -1.29 24.13
CA GLY A 844 -41.00 0.10 24.55
C GLY A 844 -39.70 0.58 25.22
N ILE A 845 -38.62 -0.22 25.26
CA ILE A 845 -37.34 0.03 25.96
C ILE A 845 -36.18 -0.14 24.97
N VAL A 846 -35.59 0.97 24.51
CA VAL A 846 -34.35 0.90 23.70
C VAL A 846 -33.15 0.53 24.56
N ASN A 847 -32.59 -0.67 24.33
CA ASN A 847 -31.46 -1.22 25.05
C ASN A 847 -30.50 -2.03 24.15
N ALA A 848 -29.54 -2.76 24.72
CA ALA A 848 -28.54 -3.50 23.93
C ALA A 848 -29.14 -4.57 22.99
N ASP A 849 -30.34 -5.07 23.27
CA ASP A 849 -31.07 -6.05 22.47
C ASP A 849 -31.64 -5.45 21.17
N ASP A 850 -31.78 -4.11 21.08
CA ASP A 850 -32.25 -3.40 19.89
C ASP A 850 -31.16 -3.13 18.84
N ARG A 851 -29.94 -3.61 19.09
CA ARG A 851 -28.83 -3.38 18.17
C ARG A 851 -28.95 -4.23 16.91
N ALA A 852 -28.48 -3.66 15.81
CA ALA A 852 -28.50 -4.23 14.48
C ALA A 852 -27.11 -4.22 13.86
N ILE A 853 -26.90 -5.09 12.87
CA ILE A 853 -25.83 -4.87 11.90
C ILE A 853 -26.27 -3.71 11.00
N ILE A 854 -25.51 -2.62 11.00
CA ILE A 854 -25.87 -1.33 10.40
C ILE A 854 -24.94 -0.91 9.25
N GLY A 855 -23.91 -1.69 8.92
CA GLY A 855 -23.04 -1.39 7.78
C GLY A 855 -21.94 -2.43 7.56
N ASP A 856 -21.30 -2.36 6.39
CA ASP A 856 -20.23 -3.26 5.96
C ASP A 856 -18.94 -2.47 5.65
N PRO A 857 -17.89 -2.62 6.48
CA PRO A 857 -16.62 -1.94 6.23
C PRO A 857 -15.79 -2.56 5.11
N ASN A 858 -16.14 -3.77 4.63
CA ASN A 858 -15.37 -4.46 3.61
C ASN A 858 -15.66 -3.88 2.23
N ILE A 859 -14.61 -3.67 1.42
CA ILE A 859 -14.77 -3.18 0.05
C ILE A 859 -15.38 -4.28 -0.82
N ARG A 860 -16.60 -4.01 -1.32
CA ARG A 860 -17.31 -4.92 -2.22
C ARG A 860 -16.87 -4.81 -3.66
N ASN A 861 -16.65 -3.59 -4.16
CA ASN A 861 -16.27 -3.37 -5.55
C ASN A 861 -15.07 -2.43 -5.67
N THR A 862 -14.09 -2.82 -6.48
CA THR A 862 -12.99 -1.96 -6.92
C THR A 862 -12.96 -1.89 -8.44
N TYR A 863 -12.56 -0.74 -8.97
CA TYR A 863 -12.38 -0.56 -10.40
C TYR A 863 -11.26 0.43 -10.68
N GLY A 864 -10.61 0.26 -11.81
CA GLY A 864 -9.53 1.12 -12.26
C GLY A 864 -9.54 1.28 -13.77
N MET A 865 -9.12 2.45 -14.22
CA MET A 865 -9.02 2.79 -15.64
C MET A 865 -7.71 3.52 -15.90
N THR A 866 -7.00 3.14 -16.95
CA THR A 866 -5.77 3.81 -17.39
C THR A 866 -5.88 4.11 -18.87
N LEU A 867 -5.56 5.34 -19.24
CA LEU A 867 -5.43 5.80 -20.61
C LEU A 867 -3.97 6.22 -20.83
N THR A 868 -3.36 5.74 -21.91
CA THR A 868 -2.07 6.27 -22.38
C THR A 868 -2.20 6.71 -23.83
N ALA A 869 -1.48 7.78 -24.19
CA ALA A 869 -1.38 8.23 -25.57
C ALA A 869 0.01 8.80 -25.85
N ASP A 870 0.59 8.42 -26.97
CA ASP A 870 1.87 8.92 -27.46
C ASP A 870 1.69 9.59 -28.82
N TYR A 871 2.28 10.77 -28.99
CA TYR A 871 2.25 11.51 -30.24
C TYR A 871 3.51 12.37 -30.43
N LYS A 872 4.35 12.06 -31.43
CA LYS A 872 5.53 12.88 -31.79
C LYS A 872 6.40 13.32 -30.60
N GLY A 873 6.69 12.39 -29.69
CA GLY A 873 7.48 12.66 -28.47
C GLY A 873 6.65 13.14 -27.28
N PHE A 874 5.42 13.65 -27.47
CA PHE A 874 4.49 13.86 -26.37
C PHE A 874 3.99 12.52 -25.84
N ASN A 875 3.99 12.38 -24.52
CA ASN A 875 3.48 11.22 -23.80
C ASN A 875 2.41 11.71 -22.81
N PHE A 876 1.19 11.21 -22.93
CA PHE A 876 0.09 11.50 -22.03
C PHE A 876 -0.33 10.23 -21.29
N ARG A 877 -0.58 10.35 -19.99
CA ARG A 877 -1.09 9.27 -19.17
C ARG A 877 -2.12 9.80 -18.18
N MET A 878 -3.20 9.06 -18.00
CA MET A 878 -4.25 9.37 -17.04
C MET A 878 -4.75 8.09 -16.40
N MET A 879 -5.01 8.13 -15.10
CA MET A 879 -5.43 6.98 -14.32
C MET A 879 -6.51 7.37 -13.31
N PHE A 880 -7.59 6.60 -13.31
CA PHE A 880 -8.67 6.65 -12.35
C PHE A 880 -8.77 5.35 -11.57
N GLN A 881 -9.17 5.45 -10.30
CA GLN A 881 -9.51 4.31 -9.46
C GLN A 881 -10.72 4.68 -8.60
N GLY A 882 -11.59 3.71 -8.35
CA GLY A 882 -12.73 3.90 -7.47
C GLY A 882 -13.10 2.68 -6.63
N VAL A 883 -13.98 2.94 -5.67
CA VAL A 883 -14.54 1.98 -4.72
C VAL A 883 -16.05 2.18 -4.67
N LEU A 884 -16.83 1.08 -4.69
CA LEU A 884 -18.28 1.11 -4.44
C LEU A 884 -18.67 0.12 -3.36
N GLY A 885 -19.59 0.53 -2.47
CA GLY A 885 -20.14 -0.33 -1.42
C GLY A 885 -19.15 -0.56 -0.29
N ARG A 886 -18.60 0.53 0.25
CA ARG A 886 -17.77 0.58 1.46
C ARG A 886 -18.42 1.54 2.43
N ASP A 887 -18.67 1.09 3.65
CA ASP A 887 -19.19 1.95 4.71
C ASP A 887 -18.07 2.30 5.69
N VAL A 888 -18.11 3.51 6.26
CA VAL A 888 -17.16 3.98 7.28
C VAL A 888 -17.90 4.75 8.37
N GLU A 889 -17.39 4.68 9.60
CA GLU A 889 -17.91 5.44 10.72
C GLU A 889 -17.31 6.86 10.75
N ASN A 890 -18.16 7.89 10.76
CA ASN A 890 -17.77 9.27 10.96
C ASN A 890 -18.19 9.78 12.34
N GLY A 891 -17.19 10.16 13.14
CA GLY A 891 -17.38 10.59 14.52
C GLY A 891 -18.25 11.85 14.69
N VAL A 892 -18.34 12.70 13.66
CA VAL A 892 -19.12 13.96 13.68
C VAL A 892 -20.59 13.67 13.92
N PHE A 893 -21.16 12.65 13.28
CA PHE A 893 -22.60 12.39 13.30
C PHE A 893 -23.05 11.45 14.44
N GLY A 894 -22.15 11.06 15.36
CA GLY A 894 -22.52 10.11 16.42
C GLY A 894 -21.86 10.28 17.78
N THR A 895 -20.62 10.77 17.86
CA THR A 895 -19.86 10.82 19.14
C THR A 895 -19.33 12.20 19.49
N ASP A 896 -19.11 13.05 18.48
CA ASP A 896 -18.68 14.42 18.70
C ASP A 896 -19.87 15.27 19.16
N GLY A 897 -19.63 16.14 20.14
CA GLY A 897 -20.60 17.08 20.69
C GLY A 897 -19.82 18.16 21.42
N MET A 898 -20.45 19.28 21.81
CA MET A 898 -19.77 20.39 22.51
C MET A 898 -19.45 20.08 23.98
N ARG A 899 -18.90 18.88 24.22
CA ARG A 899 -18.53 18.32 25.52
C ARG A 899 -17.38 19.14 26.11
N GLY A 900 -17.52 19.55 27.37
CA GLY A 900 -16.47 20.33 28.04
C GLY A 900 -16.14 21.60 27.26
N TYR A 901 -14.96 21.67 26.65
CA TYR A 901 -14.56 22.79 25.78
C TYR A 901 -14.13 22.33 24.39
N SER A 902 -14.64 21.19 23.93
CA SER A 902 -14.30 20.69 22.60
C SER A 902 -14.97 21.51 21.50
N ASN A 903 -14.19 21.92 20.51
CA ASN A 903 -14.67 22.49 19.26
C ASN A 903 -15.33 21.42 18.37
N LEU A 904 -16.10 21.89 17.39
CA LEU A 904 -16.77 21.07 16.39
C LEU A 904 -16.41 21.53 14.98
N THR A 905 -16.78 20.72 14.00
CA THR A 905 -16.71 21.10 12.59
C THR A 905 -17.88 22.03 12.23
N ASN A 906 -17.75 22.75 11.11
CA ASN A 906 -18.81 23.60 10.57
C ASN A 906 -20.06 22.81 10.14
N LEU A 907 -20.01 21.47 10.11
CA LEU A 907 -21.18 20.63 9.87
C LEU A 907 -22.27 20.86 10.92
N TYR A 908 -21.89 21.22 12.15
CA TYR A 908 -22.84 21.57 13.22
C TYR A 908 -23.54 22.91 13.04
N LEU A 909 -23.15 23.72 12.05
CA LEU A 909 -23.92 24.91 11.69
C LEU A 909 -25.27 24.55 11.07
N ASP A 910 -25.39 23.35 10.49
CA ASP A 910 -26.61 22.80 9.90
C ASP A 910 -27.39 21.88 10.87
N ARG A 911 -27.12 21.99 12.18
CA ARG A 911 -27.85 21.24 13.22
C ARG A 911 -29.35 21.55 13.21
N TRP A 912 -30.11 20.65 13.81
CA TRP A 912 -31.53 20.84 14.05
C TRP A 912 -31.77 22.05 14.95
N THR A 913 -32.65 22.94 14.48
CA THR A 913 -33.30 23.99 15.27
C THR A 913 -34.77 24.06 14.84
N PRO A 914 -35.67 24.73 15.59
CA PRO A 914 -37.05 24.93 15.16
C PRO A 914 -37.17 25.60 13.77
N GLU A 915 -36.18 26.41 13.38
CA GLU A 915 -36.09 27.08 12.08
C GLU A 915 -35.34 26.24 11.02
N ASN A 916 -34.63 25.19 11.43
CA ASN A 916 -33.91 24.24 10.56
C ASN A 916 -34.31 22.77 10.87
N PRO A 917 -35.56 22.37 10.59
CA PRO A 917 -36.04 21.01 10.92
C PRO A 917 -35.60 19.93 9.93
N ASP A 918 -35.17 20.29 8.72
CA ASP A 918 -34.81 19.37 7.62
C ASP A 918 -33.29 19.10 7.61
N THR A 919 -32.83 18.34 8.60
CA THR A 919 -31.41 18.00 8.79
C THR A 919 -31.24 16.68 9.53
N ASP A 920 -30.11 16.01 9.29
CA ASP A 920 -29.70 14.79 9.99
C ASP A 920 -28.72 15.08 11.15
N VAL A 921 -28.35 16.35 11.36
CA VAL A 921 -27.45 16.76 12.43
C VAL A 921 -28.28 17.11 13.67
N PRO A 922 -28.08 16.44 14.82
CA PRO A 922 -28.89 16.65 16.01
C PRO A 922 -28.57 18.01 16.64
N ARG A 923 -29.44 18.49 17.54
CA ARG A 923 -29.20 19.72 18.28
C ARG A 923 -27.85 19.66 19.02
N VAL A 924 -27.29 20.82 19.37
CA VAL A 924 -26.04 20.86 20.16
C VAL A 924 -26.32 20.74 21.66
N ALA A 925 -25.46 20.01 22.38
CA ALA A 925 -25.48 19.92 23.84
C ALA A 925 -24.08 19.75 24.42
N THR A 926 -23.90 20.12 25.70
CA THR A 926 -22.59 20.09 26.36
C THR A 926 -22.31 18.85 27.21
N ASN A 927 -23.29 17.95 27.36
CA ASN A 927 -23.20 16.76 28.22
C ASN A 927 -23.50 15.49 27.41
N TYR A 928 -22.76 14.42 27.70
CA TYR A 928 -22.84 13.11 27.03
C TYR A 928 -24.21 12.43 27.13
N LYS A 929 -25.08 12.90 28.02
CA LYS A 929 -26.44 12.37 28.20
C LYS A 929 -27.45 12.83 27.14
N TYR A 930 -27.09 13.83 26.33
CA TYR A 930 -27.94 14.44 25.30
C TYR A 930 -27.31 14.20 23.92
N ASN A 931 -28.09 14.00 22.87
CA ASN A 931 -27.66 13.75 21.48
C ASN A 931 -26.72 12.56 21.23
N THR A 932 -26.22 11.88 22.26
CA THR A 932 -25.44 10.65 22.11
C THR A 932 -26.07 9.50 22.86
N SER A 933 -26.02 8.35 22.20
CA SER A 933 -26.31 6.99 22.66
C SER A 933 -26.43 6.85 24.17
N LEU A 934 -27.56 6.29 24.61
CA LEU A 934 -27.81 5.69 25.92
C LEU A 934 -26.62 4.80 26.44
N PHE A 935 -25.68 4.45 25.56
CA PHE A 935 -24.51 3.61 25.80
C PHE A 935 -23.25 4.24 25.16
N VAL A 936 -22.25 4.66 25.93
CA VAL A 936 -20.93 5.00 25.36
C VAL A 936 -20.35 3.72 24.73
N GLY A 937 -20.10 3.69 23.42
CA GLY A 937 -19.39 2.58 22.76
C GLY A 937 -19.96 2.08 21.42
N PRO A 938 -21.27 1.79 21.28
CA PRO A 938 -21.85 1.27 20.04
C PRO A 938 -21.91 2.29 18.91
N ALA A 939 -21.86 1.82 17.67
CA ALA A 939 -22.05 2.65 16.49
C ALA A 939 -23.53 3.10 16.33
N LEU A 940 -23.75 4.16 15.56
CA LEU A 940 -25.09 4.66 15.20
C LEU A 940 -25.23 4.65 13.69
N SER A 941 -26.38 4.22 13.15
CA SER A 941 -26.57 4.16 11.69
C SER A 941 -26.39 5.51 11.00
N SER A 942 -26.73 6.63 11.66
CA SER A 942 -26.49 7.99 11.14
C SER A 942 -25.01 8.36 11.03
N ALA A 943 -24.13 7.70 11.78
CA ALA A 943 -22.69 7.88 11.72
C ALA A 943 -22.02 6.93 10.72
N ILE A 944 -22.74 5.95 10.16
CA ILE A 944 -22.22 5.03 9.15
C ILE A 944 -22.51 5.59 7.77
N LEU A 945 -21.46 6.08 7.11
CA LEU A 945 -21.55 6.80 5.84
C LEU A 945 -20.99 5.98 4.68
N ASN A 946 -21.60 6.11 3.51
CA ASN A 946 -21.14 5.48 2.28
C ASN A 946 -19.88 6.20 1.75
N ALA A 947 -18.73 5.53 1.80
CA ALA A 947 -17.44 6.04 1.34
C ALA A 947 -17.12 5.65 -0.11
N SER A 948 -18.12 5.58 -0.99
CA SER A 948 -17.90 5.32 -2.41
C SER A 948 -17.28 6.54 -3.10
N TYR A 949 -16.32 6.30 -3.99
CA TYR A 949 -15.65 7.38 -4.72
C TYR A 949 -15.07 6.92 -6.06
N LEU A 950 -14.76 7.90 -6.91
CA LEU A 950 -13.89 7.79 -8.08
C LEU A 950 -12.81 8.88 -7.98
N ARG A 951 -11.54 8.50 -8.01
CA ARG A 951 -10.40 9.42 -7.83
C ARG A 951 -9.45 9.36 -9.02
N MET A 952 -9.00 10.53 -9.48
CA MET A 952 -7.90 10.65 -10.42
C MET A 952 -6.58 10.42 -9.67
N LYS A 953 -6.07 9.19 -9.72
CA LYS A 953 -4.84 8.79 -9.03
C LYS A 953 -3.61 9.38 -9.68
N HIS A 954 -3.62 9.55 -11.01
CA HIS A 954 -2.48 10.09 -11.72
C HIS A 954 -2.88 10.74 -13.04
N ILE A 955 -2.26 11.87 -13.37
CA ILE A 955 -2.27 12.48 -14.69
C ILE A 955 -0.86 12.99 -15.00
N GLU A 956 -0.39 12.78 -16.22
CA GLU A 956 0.96 13.17 -16.62
C GLU A 956 0.97 13.59 -18.08
N LEU A 957 1.70 14.69 -18.34
CA LEU A 957 2.09 15.10 -19.67
C LEU A 957 3.61 15.24 -19.71
N GLY A 958 4.25 14.48 -20.59
CA GLY A 958 5.68 14.52 -20.82
C GLY A 958 6.03 14.76 -22.28
N TYR A 959 7.27 15.18 -22.51
CA TYR A 959 7.87 15.31 -23.82
C TYR A 959 9.24 14.64 -23.83
N THR A 960 9.39 13.65 -24.69
CA THR A 960 10.64 12.96 -24.98
C THR A 960 11.28 13.62 -26.20
N PHE A 961 12.49 14.13 -26.02
CA PHE A 961 13.20 14.86 -27.07
C PHE A 961 13.69 13.90 -28.16
N PRO A 962 13.64 14.32 -29.44
CA PRO A 962 14.21 13.57 -30.55
C PRO A 962 15.70 13.24 -30.33
N VAL A 963 16.10 12.03 -30.72
CA VAL A 963 17.46 11.51 -30.53
C VAL A 963 18.51 12.40 -31.19
N GLU A 964 18.18 13.02 -32.33
CA GLU A 964 19.10 13.90 -33.07
C GLU A 964 19.49 15.16 -32.28
N LEU A 965 18.62 15.60 -31.35
CA LEU A 965 18.88 16.72 -30.46
C LEU A 965 19.65 16.26 -29.21
N THR A 966 19.28 15.10 -28.65
CA THR A 966 19.88 14.60 -27.41
C THR A 966 21.30 14.10 -27.62
N GLU A 967 21.60 13.46 -28.76
CA GLU A 967 22.95 13.00 -29.09
C GLU A 967 23.97 14.15 -29.17
N ARG A 968 23.55 15.32 -29.68
CA ARG A 968 24.39 16.54 -29.71
C ARG A 968 24.78 17.03 -28.32
N LEU A 969 23.96 16.71 -27.31
CA LEU A 969 24.16 17.05 -25.91
C LEU A 969 24.85 15.91 -25.13
N GLY A 970 25.12 14.76 -25.76
CA GLY A 970 25.73 13.59 -25.13
C GLY A 970 24.75 12.71 -24.35
N PHE A 971 23.45 12.81 -24.63
CA PHE A 971 22.41 11.98 -23.98
C PHE A 971 21.80 11.00 -24.99
N SER A 972 21.61 9.75 -24.56
CA SER A 972 20.84 8.74 -25.33
C SER A 972 19.33 8.90 -25.17
N ASN A 973 18.87 9.56 -24.11
CA ASN A 973 17.45 9.92 -23.93
C ASN A 973 17.32 11.15 -23.00
N LEU A 974 16.40 12.04 -23.32
CA LEU A 974 15.99 13.15 -22.46
C LEU A 974 14.46 13.26 -22.49
N ARG A 975 13.83 13.20 -21.32
CA ARG A 975 12.39 13.40 -21.15
C ARG A 975 12.14 14.38 -20.02
N VAL A 976 11.25 15.33 -20.24
CA VAL A 976 10.71 16.23 -19.20
C VAL A 976 9.22 15.99 -19.05
N TYR A 977 8.68 16.11 -17.84
CA TYR A 977 7.27 15.88 -17.59
C TYR A 977 6.73 16.71 -16.42
N VAL A 978 5.42 16.92 -16.45
CA VAL A 978 4.63 17.44 -15.32
C VAL A 978 3.59 16.40 -14.99
N ALA A 979 3.46 16.07 -13.70
CA ALA A 979 2.48 15.10 -13.23
C ALA A 979 1.68 15.63 -12.05
N GLY A 980 0.47 15.12 -11.91
CA GLY A 980 -0.43 15.35 -10.79
C GLY A 980 -0.92 14.03 -10.20
N GLN A 981 -1.12 13.99 -8.89
CA GLN A 981 -1.68 12.86 -8.16
C GLN A 981 -2.80 13.34 -7.23
N ASN A 982 -3.87 12.54 -7.16
CA ASN A 982 -5.06 12.81 -6.34
C ASN A 982 -5.63 14.23 -6.57
N LEU A 983 -5.58 14.73 -7.80
CA LEU A 983 -6.02 16.10 -8.11
C LEU A 983 -7.54 16.28 -7.98
N LEU A 984 -8.29 15.23 -8.30
CA LEU A 984 -9.76 15.22 -8.37
C LEU A 984 -10.32 13.95 -7.73
N THR A 985 -11.34 14.11 -6.89
CA THR A 985 -12.13 13.02 -6.28
C THR A 985 -13.61 13.34 -6.47
N PHE A 986 -14.35 12.40 -7.04
CA PHE A 986 -15.81 12.42 -7.15
C PHE A 986 -16.37 11.52 -6.05
N THR A 987 -17.11 12.11 -5.11
CA THR A 987 -17.73 11.38 -4.00
C THR A 987 -18.97 12.14 -3.51
N LYS A 988 -19.86 11.42 -2.82
CA LYS A 988 -20.95 12.01 -2.02
C LYS A 988 -20.63 11.97 -0.51
N PHE A 989 -19.41 11.57 -0.17
CA PHE A 989 -18.96 11.55 1.21
C PHE A 989 -18.93 12.96 1.79
N VAL A 990 -19.05 13.05 3.10
CA VAL A 990 -19.18 14.33 3.82
C VAL A 990 -17.99 15.27 3.53
N ASP A 991 -18.30 16.53 3.25
CA ASP A 991 -17.32 17.55 2.90
C ASP A 991 -16.27 17.76 4.00
N GLY A 992 -15.02 17.94 3.58
CA GLY A 992 -13.88 18.12 4.47
C GLY A 992 -13.20 16.82 4.92
N PHE A 993 -13.77 15.66 4.62
CA PHE A 993 -13.19 14.35 4.94
C PHE A 993 -12.89 13.54 3.68
N ASP A 994 -11.85 12.71 3.73
CA ASP A 994 -11.42 11.91 2.58
C ASP A 994 -12.08 10.51 2.60
N PRO A 995 -12.79 10.07 1.55
CA PRO A 995 -13.45 8.76 1.53
C PRO A 995 -12.49 7.56 1.44
N GLU A 996 -11.19 7.77 1.20
CA GLU A 996 -10.15 6.73 1.20
C GLU A 996 -9.53 6.49 2.58
N ASP A 997 -9.87 7.31 3.59
CA ASP A 997 -9.35 7.16 4.95
C ASP A 997 -9.53 5.72 5.47
N ALA A 998 -8.44 5.14 6.01
CA ALA A 998 -8.38 3.75 6.42
C ALA A 998 -8.79 3.51 7.88
N SER A 999 -9.18 4.55 8.64
CA SER A 999 -9.76 4.39 9.97
C SER A 999 -11.12 3.69 9.86
N THR A 1000 -11.07 2.38 9.65
CA THR A 1000 -12.23 1.56 9.31
C THR A 1000 -13.06 1.25 10.55
N PHE A 1001 -12.45 1.33 11.74
CA PHE A 1001 -13.09 1.09 13.04
C PHE A 1001 -12.78 2.20 14.07
N ASN A 1002 -12.13 3.28 13.64
CA ASN A 1002 -11.87 4.49 14.42
C ASN A 1002 -12.48 5.67 13.66
N ASN A 1003 -12.77 6.77 14.35
CA ASN A 1003 -13.36 7.96 13.72
C ASN A 1003 -12.45 8.47 12.59
N VAL A 1004 -12.98 8.61 11.38
CA VAL A 1004 -12.30 9.25 10.21
C VAL A 1004 -11.90 10.71 10.43
N ASN A 1005 -12.19 11.27 11.60
CA ASN A 1005 -11.83 12.63 11.97
C ASN A 1005 -10.37 12.74 12.44
N ASP A 1006 -9.73 11.62 12.80
CA ASP A 1006 -8.46 11.67 13.52
C ASP A 1006 -7.22 11.46 12.61
N SER A 1007 -7.42 11.08 11.34
CA SER A 1007 -6.33 10.64 10.47
C SER A 1007 -5.52 11.78 9.83
N TYR A 1008 -4.24 11.48 9.55
CA TYR A 1008 -3.41 12.33 8.71
C TYR A 1008 -4.00 12.42 7.29
N PRO A 1009 -4.17 13.61 6.70
CA PRO A 1009 -4.87 13.77 5.43
C PRO A 1009 -4.12 13.10 4.26
N GLN A 1010 -4.87 12.67 3.25
CA GLN A 1010 -4.26 12.24 1.98
C GLN A 1010 -3.60 13.43 1.27
N ALA A 1011 -2.60 13.14 0.45
CA ALA A 1011 -1.86 14.16 -0.30
C ALA A 1011 -2.36 14.32 -1.74
N LYS A 1012 -2.63 15.56 -2.12
CA LYS A 1012 -2.65 16.05 -3.50
C LYS A 1012 -1.26 16.55 -3.85
N THR A 1013 -0.68 16.01 -4.92
CA THR A 1013 0.71 16.29 -5.31
C THR A 1013 0.76 16.82 -6.74
N VAL A 1014 1.55 17.86 -6.98
CA VAL A 1014 1.93 18.32 -8.32
C VAL A 1014 3.45 18.26 -8.41
N SER A 1015 3.96 17.59 -9.44
CA SER A 1015 5.40 17.38 -9.65
C SER A 1015 5.87 17.80 -11.03
N MET A 1016 7.14 18.16 -11.10
CA MET A 1016 7.88 18.38 -12.34
C MET A 1016 9.14 17.54 -12.29
N GLY A 1017 9.40 16.79 -13.36
CA GLY A 1017 10.50 15.82 -13.38
C GLY A 1017 11.22 15.72 -14.71
N VAL A 1018 12.39 15.11 -14.64
CA VAL A 1018 13.29 14.84 -15.76
C VAL A 1018 13.81 13.42 -15.68
N ASN A 1019 13.89 12.75 -16.84
CA ASN A 1019 14.58 11.48 -17.00
C ASN A 1019 15.66 11.65 -18.06
N ILE A 1020 16.90 11.34 -17.71
CA ILE A 1020 18.07 11.44 -18.57
C ILE A 1020 18.72 10.06 -18.67
N SER A 1021 19.12 9.66 -19.87
CA SER A 1021 19.99 8.50 -20.06
C SER A 1021 21.23 8.88 -20.86
N PHE A 1022 22.35 8.26 -20.52
CA PHE A 1022 23.64 8.36 -21.20
C PHE A 1022 23.94 7.03 -21.88
#